data_AF-A0AAV5YDQ3-F1
#
_entry.id   AF-A0AAV5YDQ3-F1
#
_cell.length_a   1.000
_cell.length_b   1.000
_cell.length_c   1.000
_cell.angle_alpha   90.00
_cell.angle_beta   90.00
_cell.angle_gamma   90.00
#
_symmetry.space_group_name_H-M   'P 1'
#
loop_
_entity.id
_entity.type
_entity.pdbx_description
1 polymer ?
#
loop_
_entity_poly.entity_id
_entity_poly.type
_entity_poly.pdbx_seq_one_letter_code
_entity_poly.pdbx_strand_id
1 'polypeptide(L)'
;MITAKADAGWYGDDEGTLPLGAPFRPGLDPLPRRQHAWAVIKDDAGRPAHDEPRVALHRVTIPVPEPAPSEAIGYVLYAGLTYNTLFAARGVPISVFDLHDRDLHVPGSGAVVLVAALGSDVAREARLKTGELRVLYPGVSNLLSPRAGEDPMHADFKIQGYETPDGSFCQFVRCQAPQLLAHSERLTLPEGSSYMLDLETVAKALFDVARVGVGERVFVEGAAGGTGLYAVACAVLRGATVTGLVSTEDKGRLVLSRGGAAYVNRKDAALASVFTPVPREPAARAGWVAAGRPFLDAVRARNDGAAIDVVVSSVGRDLFARMIDLLGPGGRLVFYGATSGYTLTCLGKPGRAAAAEMLQRAGLRPTQGVLVYWRGGDDPVGAEAITAALRAGARVVVATRTDAEAAAVKAAHGVHGIVSLEALTRTAGLRWPEAMPDYDTDADGFRAYQDATLKPFGLAVGKVLATADNPRGNPDVIVERAGQDTLGISTFIARPFTGVVVYLEATDGDRLSFYAPNVWMHGKRVLFPAFAILGSHLSNAHQADEVVRLIDRGALTIHPPAVHDWKELAEAHQAMHENRHAGTLTVRVGATGALDDVRTGRRVYEAWGSRFVDGPAVRVRIDPVAPGRPEKVALVTIDVPPANALGGATLDDLERALQVLETEPGLGAAVLTGAGTLFVAGADIRQLRAFARPEEVEALAARAQALFLRIAQLPAPMIAAVDGYALGGGNELQMACAYRVASRRAELGQPEINLHVIPGFGGTQMLPRLAARRARTGGGQMFSLLVDALAILLDGRRRSAERMLALGVVDEVAPADALAAALGIGRRIALGEFTGALWSPLTEAGTLAFPNVERDPEIQRLLAHHERVPRGAPARAILELARLGFTQGVTAGLAAEAREFGRLVASDEGRAGLDRFLARRSWPLPMRHDDR
;
A
#
# COMPACT_ATOMS: atom_id res chain seq x y z
N MET A 1 -25.68 0.96 38.70
CA MET A 1 -26.85 0.72 37.84
C MET A 1 -26.56 1.31 36.48
N ILE A 2 -25.87 0.54 35.63
CA ILE A 2 -25.65 0.83 34.22
C ILE A 2 -26.58 -0.14 33.49
N THR A 3 -27.86 0.23 33.37
CA THR A 3 -28.85 -0.56 32.66
C THR A 3 -29.74 0.40 31.89
N ALA A 4 -29.92 0.12 30.60
CA ALA A 4 -30.83 0.76 29.64
C ALA A 4 -30.34 1.98 28.83
N LYS A 5 -29.15 1.90 28.20
CA LYS A 5 -28.82 2.68 26.98
C LYS A 5 -27.94 1.93 25.97
N ALA A 6 -27.96 0.58 25.96
CA ALA A 6 -27.08 -0.23 25.11
C ALA A 6 -27.45 -0.25 23.61
N ASP A 7 -28.68 0.16 23.25
CA ASP A 7 -29.17 0.12 21.85
C ASP A 7 -29.39 1.50 21.20
N ALA A 8 -29.15 2.59 21.93
CA ALA A 8 -29.11 3.93 21.34
C ALA A 8 -27.63 4.31 21.13
N GLY A 9 -27.13 4.09 19.92
CA GLY A 9 -25.73 4.35 19.56
C GLY A 9 -25.26 5.73 20.02
N TRP A 10 -24.00 5.81 20.48
CA TRP A 10 -23.29 7.08 20.58
C TRP A 10 -23.26 7.67 19.16
N TYR A 11 -24.06 8.74 18.97
CA TYR A 11 -24.54 9.30 17.70
C TYR A 11 -25.67 8.49 17.03
N GLY A 12 -26.90 8.95 17.24
CA GLY A 12 -28.14 8.41 16.68
C GLY A 12 -28.35 8.62 15.18
N ASP A 13 -29.42 7.95 14.74
CA ASP A 13 -30.01 7.76 13.41
C ASP A 13 -29.09 7.18 12.33
N ASP A 14 -29.45 5.96 11.88
CA ASP A 14 -28.87 5.26 10.73
C ASP A 14 -29.14 5.98 9.38
N GLU A 15 -29.68 7.21 9.43
CA GLU A 15 -29.99 8.02 8.26
C GLU A 15 -28.71 8.35 7.48
N GLY A 16 -28.69 7.98 6.20
CA GLY A 16 -27.54 8.17 5.33
C GLY A 16 -26.39 7.20 5.56
N THR A 17 -26.62 6.08 6.26
CA THR A 17 -25.71 4.93 6.34
C THR A 17 -26.07 3.86 5.29
N LEU A 18 -25.10 3.01 4.95
CA LEU A 18 -25.34 1.79 4.18
C LEU A 18 -25.59 0.62 5.14
N PRO A 19 -26.62 -0.22 4.97
CA PRO A 19 -26.81 -1.39 5.82
C PRO A 19 -25.60 -2.32 5.81
N LEU A 20 -25.31 -2.97 6.95
CA LEU A 20 -24.24 -3.97 7.03
C LEU A 20 -24.49 -5.14 6.06
N GLY A 21 -23.44 -5.61 5.40
CA GLY A 21 -23.53 -6.66 4.38
C GLY A 21 -24.21 -6.24 3.06
N ALA A 22 -24.66 -4.99 2.91
CA ALA A 22 -25.27 -4.52 1.67
C ALA A 22 -24.25 -4.45 0.52
N PRO A 23 -24.63 -4.82 -0.71
CA PRO A 23 -23.78 -4.58 -1.87
C PRO A 23 -23.38 -3.10 -1.99
N PHE A 24 -22.11 -2.84 -2.30
CA PHE A 24 -21.63 -1.53 -2.69
C PHE A 24 -20.80 -1.67 -3.97
N ARG A 25 -21.23 -1.06 -5.07
CA ARG A 25 -20.57 -1.09 -6.37
C ARG A 25 -19.83 0.23 -6.58
N PRO A 26 -18.51 0.29 -6.32
CA PRO A 26 -17.73 1.51 -6.47
C PRO A 26 -17.96 2.24 -7.79
N GLY A 27 -18.14 3.56 -7.71
CA GLY A 27 -18.45 4.43 -8.83
C GLY A 27 -19.94 4.46 -9.21
N LEU A 28 -20.63 3.32 -9.13
CA LEU A 28 -22.08 3.27 -9.40
C LEU A 28 -22.87 3.73 -8.17
N ASP A 29 -22.62 3.11 -7.02
CA ASP A 29 -23.28 3.44 -5.76
C ASP A 29 -22.60 4.67 -5.12
N PRO A 30 -23.35 5.70 -4.72
CA PRO A 30 -22.77 6.87 -4.09
C PRO A 30 -22.21 6.51 -2.71
N LEU A 31 -21.08 7.14 -2.34
CA LEU A 31 -20.57 7.03 -0.98
C LEU A 31 -21.63 7.54 0.01
N PRO A 32 -21.95 6.76 1.07
CA PRO A 32 -22.88 7.24 2.09
C PRO A 32 -22.23 8.38 2.89
N ARG A 33 -23.06 9.21 3.53
CA ARG A 33 -22.56 10.31 4.38
C ARG A 33 -21.97 9.79 5.69
N ARG A 34 -22.55 8.69 6.19
CA ARG A 34 -22.18 8.07 7.46
C ARG A 34 -21.97 6.57 7.28
N GLN A 35 -21.31 5.95 8.24
CA GLN A 35 -20.98 4.53 8.27
C GLN A 35 -21.00 3.99 9.69
N HIS A 36 -21.26 2.69 9.80
CA HIS A 36 -21.07 1.94 11.04
C HIS A 36 -19.58 1.65 11.28
N ALA A 37 -19.16 1.75 12.54
CA ALA A 37 -17.83 1.39 13.01
C ALA A 37 -17.87 0.80 14.43
N TRP A 38 -16.80 0.12 14.81
CA TRP A 38 -16.48 -0.17 16.21
C TRP A 38 -15.36 0.74 16.68
N ALA A 39 -15.52 1.35 17.85
CA ALA A 39 -14.55 2.30 18.38
C ALA A 39 -14.37 2.16 19.89
N VAL A 40 -13.18 2.48 20.37
CA VAL A 40 -12.99 2.93 21.76
C VAL A 40 -13.34 4.42 21.80
N ILE A 41 -14.04 4.86 22.84
CA ILE A 41 -14.53 6.25 22.96
C ILE A 41 -14.00 6.91 24.23
N LYS A 42 -14.01 8.23 24.28
CA LYS A 42 -13.97 8.97 25.54
C LYS A 42 -15.37 9.07 26.14
N ASP A 43 -15.46 9.06 27.47
CA ASP A 43 -16.70 9.31 28.18
C ASP A 43 -17.10 10.80 28.15
N ASP A 44 -18.26 11.15 28.73
CA ASP A 44 -18.77 12.52 28.77
C ASP A 44 -17.83 13.51 29.50
N ALA A 45 -16.90 13.01 30.31
CA ALA A 45 -15.87 13.81 31.00
C ALA A 45 -14.56 13.89 30.20
N GLY A 46 -14.53 13.36 28.97
CA GLY A 46 -13.35 13.33 28.11
C GLY A 46 -12.31 12.29 28.52
N ARG A 47 -12.65 11.32 29.39
CA ARG A 47 -11.72 10.27 29.83
C ARG A 47 -11.83 9.07 28.90
N PRO A 48 -10.71 8.51 28.41
CA PRO A 48 -10.74 7.27 27.63
C PRO A 48 -11.47 6.13 28.35
N ALA A 49 -12.49 5.55 27.71
CA ALA A 49 -13.25 4.42 28.21
C ALA A 49 -12.52 3.09 27.93
N HIS A 50 -11.29 2.98 28.45
CA HIS A 50 -10.49 1.76 28.34
C HIS A 50 -10.99 0.66 29.27
N ASP A 51 -11.09 -0.56 28.75
CA ASP A 51 -11.54 -1.76 29.48
C ASP A 51 -11.18 -3.02 28.67
N GLU A 52 -11.62 -4.19 29.12
CA GLU A 52 -11.62 -5.41 28.31
C GLU A 52 -12.40 -5.21 26.99
N PRO A 53 -12.01 -5.91 25.91
CA PRO A 53 -12.59 -5.69 24.57
C PRO A 53 -14.11 -5.70 24.52
N ARG A 54 -14.80 -6.58 25.27
CA ARG A 54 -16.28 -6.64 25.24
C ARG A 54 -16.94 -5.36 25.73
N VAL A 55 -16.27 -4.62 26.62
CA VAL A 55 -16.80 -3.41 27.25
C VAL A 55 -16.29 -2.16 26.51
N ALA A 56 -15.00 -2.14 26.18
CA ALA A 56 -14.33 -0.97 25.60
C ALA A 56 -14.68 -0.71 24.12
N LEU A 57 -15.07 -1.74 23.38
CA LEU A 57 -15.44 -1.60 21.97
C LEU A 57 -16.93 -1.27 21.87
N HIS A 58 -17.24 -0.08 21.36
CA HIS A 58 -18.60 0.40 21.18
C HIS A 58 -18.95 0.48 19.69
N ARG A 59 -20.19 0.11 19.34
CA ARG A 59 -20.75 0.40 18.02
C ARG A 59 -21.08 1.89 17.93
N VAL A 60 -20.61 2.54 16.88
CA VAL A 60 -20.80 3.97 16.63
C VAL A 60 -21.16 4.21 15.16
N THR A 61 -21.78 5.36 14.89
CA THR A 61 -22.04 5.83 13.53
C THR A 61 -21.23 7.10 13.26
N ILE A 62 -20.24 7.02 12.38
CA ILE A 62 -19.28 8.09 12.08
C ILE A 62 -19.38 8.55 10.62
N PRO A 63 -18.88 9.74 10.25
CA PRO A 63 -18.80 10.14 8.85
C PRO A 63 -17.93 9.20 7.99
N VAL A 64 -18.26 9.07 6.71
CA VAL A 64 -17.34 8.46 5.73
C VAL A 64 -16.23 9.48 5.43
N PRO A 65 -14.94 9.10 5.51
CA PRO A 65 -13.84 10.01 5.23
C PRO A 65 -13.74 10.32 3.74
N GLU A 66 -13.26 11.52 3.42
CA GLU A 66 -12.82 11.87 2.06
C GLU A 66 -11.33 11.51 1.87
N PRO A 67 -10.92 11.01 0.69
CA PRO A 67 -9.52 10.70 0.43
C PRO A 67 -8.72 11.99 0.15
N ALA A 68 -7.59 12.18 0.83
CA ALA A 68 -6.57 13.15 0.42
C ALA A 68 -5.92 12.74 -0.92
N PRO A 69 -5.11 13.62 -1.58
CA PRO A 69 -4.56 13.33 -2.90
C PRO A 69 -3.83 12.00 -3.05
N SER A 70 -3.06 11.57 -2.05
CA SER A 70 -2.29 10.32 -2.03
C SER A 70 -2.99 9.17 -1.29
N GLU A 71 -4.29 9.32 -1.02
CA GLU A 71 -5.11 8.35 -0.30
C GLU A 71 -6.22 7.78 -1.20
N ALA A 72 -6.84 6.70 -0.73
CA ALA A 72 -7.99 6.04 -1.31
C ALA A 72 -8.97 5.65 -0.20
N ILE A 73 -10.22 5.41 -0.55
CA ILE A 73 -11.23 4.84 0.35
C ILE A 73 -11.46 3.39 -0.07
N GLY A 74 -11.40 2.46 0.88
CA GLY A 74 -11.74 1.05 0.69
C GLY A 74 -13.07 0.71 1.34
N TYR A 75 -13.98 0.07 0.60
CA TYR A 75 -15.17 -0.56 1.17
C TYR A 75 -14.77 -1.91 1.77
N VAL A 76 -14.83 -2.04 3.09
CA VAL A 76 -14.35 -3.20 3.84
C VAL A 76 -15.34 -4.36 3.70
N LEU A 77 -14.88 -5.46 3.10
CA LEU A 77 -15.66 -6.71 3.02
C LEU A 77 -15.45 -7.53 4.30
N TYR A 78 -14.18 -7.74 4.64
CA TYR A 78 -13.73 -8.48 5.82
C TYR A 78 -12.60 -7.72 6.50
N ALA A 79 -12.56 -7.73 7.82
CA ALA A 79 -11.47 -7.18 8.62
C ALA A 79 -10.82 -8.27 9.48
N GLY A 80 -9.49 -8.31 9.55
CA GLY A 80 -8.75 -9.24 10.39
C GLY A 80 -8.71 -8.76 11.84
N LEU A 81 -8.80 -9.70 12.79
CA LEU A 81 -8.67 -9.39 14.21
C LEU A 81 -7.23 -9.59 14.66
N THR A 82 -6.70 -8.61 15.40
CA THR A 82 -5.27 -8.52 15.71
C THR A 82 -5.05 -8.14 17.18
N TYR A 83 -3.91 -8.58 17.75
CA TYR A 83 -3.59 -8.33 19.16
C TYR A 83 -3.44 -6.85 19.52
N ASN A 84 -3.04 -6.00 18.57
CA ASN A 84 -2.94 -4.56 18.80
C ASN A 84 -4.29 -3.89 19.11
N THR A 85 -5.41 -4.48 18.68
CA THR A 85 -6.76 -4.05 19.09
C THR A 85 -6.97 -4.25 20.59
N LEU A 86 -6.41 -5.32 21.19
CA LEU A 86 -6.50 -5.55 22.63
C LEU A 86 -5.75 -4.46 23.40
N PHE A 87 -4.60 -4.02 22.88
CA PHE A 87 -3.83 -2.92 23.47
C PHE A 87 -4.58 -1.59 23.34
N ALA A 88 -5.20 -1.34 22.18
CA ALA A 88 -6.03 -0.15 21.96
C ALA A 88 -7.25 -0.10 22.90
N ALA A 89 -7.98 -1.22 23.01
CA ALA A 89 -9.15 -1.35 23.88
C ALA A 89 -8.78 -1.11 25.35
N ARG A 90 -7.72 -1.75 25.83
CA ARG A 90 -7.32 -1.70 27.24
C ARG A 90 -6.54 -0.45 27.63
N GLY A 91 -6.01 0.30 26.67
CA GLY A 91 -5.10 1.42 26.95
C GLY A 91 -3.80 0.97 27.63
N VAL A 92 -3.39 -0.28 27.41
CA VAL A 92 -2.18 -0.88 27.99
C VAL A 92 -1.25 -1.26 26.83
N PRO A 93 0.00 -0.78 26.83
CA PRO A 93 0.68 -0.03 27.89
C PRO A 93 0.41 1.48 27.89
N ILE A 94 -0.12 1.99 26.79
CA ILE A 94 -0.41 3.40 26.59
C ILE A 94 -1.86 3.54 26.10
N SER A 95 -2.48 4.65 26.46
CA SER A 95 -3.76 5.05 25.88
C SER A 95 -3.52 5.46 24.42
N VAL A 96 -4.31 4.92 23.50
CA VAL A 96 -4.27 5.35 22.08
C VAL A 96 -4.70 6.80 21.90
N PHE A 97 -5.46 7.35 22.84
CA PHE A 97 -5.84 8.77 22.85
C PHE A 97 -4.67 9.71 23.17
N ASP A 98 -3.55 9.21 23.69
CA ASP A 98 -2.35 10.02 23.90
C ASP A 98 -1.60 10.25 22.56
N LEU A 99 -1.98 9.53 21.50
CA LEU A 99 -1.36 9.61 20.18
C LEU A 99 -2.10 10.54 19.21
N HIS A 100 -3.31 10.99 19.55
CA HIS A 100 -4.14 11.83 18.70
C HIS A 100 -5.22 12.61 19.48
N ASP A 101 -5.68 13.74 18.93
CA ASP A 101 -6.63 14.62 19.61
C ASP A 101 -8.12 14.35 19.25
N ARG A 102 -8.47 13.10 18.95
CA ARG A 102 -9.86 12.68 18.67
C ARG A 102 -10.55 12.11 19.92
N ASP A 103 -11.88 12.14 19.93
CA ASP A 103 -12.70 11.59 21.02
C ASP A 103 -13.13 10.13 20.81
N LEU A 104 -12.85 9.59 19.63
CA LEU A 104 -13.02 8.17 19.32
C LEU A 104 -11.79 7.64 18.58
N HIS A 105 -11.55 6.35 18.74
CA HIS A 105 -10.50 5.59 18.08
C HIS A 105 -11.11 4.35 17.44
N VAL A 106 -11.11 4.27 16.11
CA VAL A 106 -11.54 3.08 15.37
C VAL A 106 -10.33 2.14 15.23
N PRO A 107 -10.33 0.96 15.87
CA PRO A 107 -9.22 0.01 15.73
C PRO A 107 -9.29 -0.78 14.41
N GLY A 108 -8.32 -1.66 14.21
CA GLY A 108 -8.31 -2.64 13.11
C GLY A 108 -7.18 -2.38 12.12
N SER A 109 -6.35 -3.38 11.89
CA SER A 109 -5.07 -3.26 11.17
C SER A 109 -4.91 -4.29 10.05
N GLY A 110 -6.00 -4.55 9.33
CA GLY A 110 -6.02 -5.49 8.21
C GLY A 110 -7.42 -5.69 7.67
N ALA A 111 -7.56 -5.79 6.36
CA ALA A 111 -8.84 -5.96 5.69
C ALA A 111 -8.69 -6.46 4.25
N VAL A 112 -9.77 -7.01 3.71
CA VAL A 112 -10.00 -7.09 2.26
C VAL A 112 -11.04 -6.06 1.88
N VAL A 113 -10.73 -5.26 0.87
CA VAL A 113 -11.53 -4.10 0.46
C VAL A 113 -11.78 -4.09 -1.04
N LEU A 114 -12.90 -3.49 -1.45
CA LEU A 114 -13.05 -2.95 -2.80
C LEU A 114 -12.65 -1.47 -2.78
N VAL A 115 -11.83 -1.02 -3.73
CA VAL A 115 -11.48 0.40 -3.85
C VAL A 115 -12.73 1.21 -4.19
N ALA A 116 -13.21 2.01 -3.24
CA ALA A 116 -14.44 2.77 -3.31
C ALA A 116 -14.26 4.16 -3.96
N ALA A 117 -13.14 4.83 -3.66
CA ALA A 117 -12.80 6.14 -4.19
C ALA A 117 -11.28 6.37 -4.17
N LEU A 118 -10.80 7.28 -5.02
CA LEU A 118 -9.38 7.59 -5.19
C LEU A 118 -9.12 9.09 -5.01
N GLY A 119 -8.05 9.43 -4.31
CA GLY A 119 -7.45 10.76 -4.33
C GLY A 119 -6.82 11.09 -5.68
N SER A 120 -6.61 12.37 -5.95
CA SER A 120 -6.17 12.85 -7.27
C SER A 120 -4.79 12.34 -7.70
N ASP A 121 -3.84 12.19 -6.78
CA ASP A 121 -2.50 11.68 -7.10
C ASP A 121 -2.52 10.17 -7.28
N VAL A 122 -3.38 9.45 -6.55
CA VAL A 122 -3.57 7.99 -6.71
C VAL A 122 -4.19 7.69 -8.07
N ALA A 123 -5.23 8.43 -8.45
CA ALA A 123 -5.82 8.33 -9.78
C ALA A 123 -4.81 8.69 -10.88
N ARG A 124 -3.91 9.65 -10.63
CA ARG A 124 -2.82 10.00 -11.55
C ARG A 124 -1.77 8.89 -11.69
N GLU A 125 -1.40 8.25 -10.59
CA GLU A 125 -0.46 7.10 -10.56
C GLU A 125 -0.98 5.92 -11.39
N ALA A 126 -2.31 5.72 -11.42
CA ALA A 126 -3.01 4.71 -12.21
C ALA A 126 -2.62 3.25 -11.89
N ARG A 127 -1.99 3.01 -10.73
CA ARG A 127 -1.73 1.67 -10.18
C ARG A 127 -2.99 1.04 -9.57
N LEU A 128 -3.87 1.86 -9.01
CA LEU A 128 -5.15 1.46 -8.40
C LEU A 128 -6.30 1.99 -9.25
N LYS A 129 -7.40 1.22 -9.30
CA LYS A 129 -8.65 1.63 -9.93
C LYS A 129 -9.83 1.40 -9.01
N THR A 130 -10.84 2.24 -9.15
CA THR A 130 -12.15 2.06 -8.51
C THR A 130 -12.75 0.70 -8.87
N GLY A 131 -13.25 -0.02 -7.87
CA GLY A 131 -13.84 -1.35 -8.02
C GLY A 131 -12.86 -2.52 -7.93
N GLU A 132 -11.56 -2.27 -7.79
CA GLU A 132 -10.57 -3.34 -7.64
C GLU A 132 -10.60 -3.95 -6.24
N LEU A 133 -10.46 -5.27 -6.17
CA LEU A 133 -10.30 -6.01 -4.93
C LEU A 133 -8.85 -5.92 -4.46
N ARG A 134 -8.65 -5.47 -3.21
CA ARG A 134 -7.33 -5.24 -2.61
C ARG A 134 -7.29 -5.79 -1.19
N VAL A 135 -6.08 -6.06 -0.71
CA VAL A 135 -5.81 -6.35 0.70
C VAL A 135 -5.12 -5.13 1.32
N LEU A 136 -5.52 -4.80 2.55
CA LEU A 136 -5.04 -3.65 3.30
C LEU A 136 -3.81 -4.02 4.15
N TYR A 137 -2.68 -3.43 3.80
CA TYR A 137 -1.47 -3.37 4.62
C TYR A 137 -1.60 -2.24 5.66
N PRO A 138 -1.34 -2.49 6.96
CA PRO A 138 -1.64 -1.52 8.01
C PRO A 138 -0.60 -0.41 8.19
N GLY A 139 0.60 -0.51 7.59
CA GLY A 139 1.62 0.50 7.80
C GLY A 139 1.37 1.80 7.04
N VAL A 140 1.41 2.92 7.76
CA VAL A 140 1.40 4.27 7.18
C VAL A 140 2.73 4.95 7.46
N SER A 141 3.17 5.80 6.53
CA SER A 141 4.40 6.58 6.69
C SER A 141 4.25 7.94 6.05
N ASN A 142 5.17 8.86 6.34
CA ASN A 142 5.32 10.08 5.57
C ASN A 142 5.96 9.76 4.20
N LEU A 143 5.10 9.51 3.21
CA LEU A 143 5.48 9.10 1.85
C LEU A 143 6.41 10.09 1.12
N LEU A 144 6.39 11.36 1.52
CA LEU A 144 7.19 12.41 0.89
C LEU A 144 8.51 12.68 1.62
N SER A 145 8.77 11.97 2.73
CA SER A 145 10.05 12.07 3.43
C SER A 145 11.18 11.46 2.58
N PRO A 146 12.33 12.15 2.42
CA PRO A 146 13.51 11.54 1.80
C PRO A 146 13.97 10.26 2.49
N ARG A 147 13.67 10.10 3.79
CA ARG A 147 14.00 8.90 4.57
C ARG A 147 13.25 7.66 4.10
N ALA A 148 12.12 7.82 3.40
CA ALA A 148 11.42 6.71 2.78
C ALA A 148 12.26 6.00 1.70
N GLY A 149 13.28 6.69 1.14
CA GLY A 149 14.26 6.09 0.24
C GLY A 149 15.25 5.14 0.93
N GLU A 150 15.42 5.24 2.25
CA GLU A 150 16.14 4.24 3.04
C GLU A 150 15.22 3.07 3.38
N ASP A 151 14.12 3.37 4.07
CA ASP A 151 13.05 2.45 4.42
C ASP A 151 11.83 3.30 4.84
N PRO A 152 10.62 3.08 4.29
CA PRO A 152 9.40 3.75 4.75
C PRO A 152 9.16 3.63 6.26
N MET A 153 9.67 2.58 6.91
CA MET A 153 9.59 2.43 8.37
C MET A 153 10.38 3.49 9.14
N HIS A 154 11.34 4.18 8.50
CA HIS A 154 12.13 5.24 9.12
C HIS A 154 11.49 6.63 8.98
N ALA A 155 10.35 6.73 8.29
CA ALA A 155 9.72 7.97 7.85
C ALA A 155 8.40 8.25 8.58
N ASP A 156 8.46 8.50 9.90
CA ASP A 156 7.26 8.70 10.75
C ASP A 156 6.24 7.57 10.57
N PHE A 157 6.73 6.34 10.68
CA PHE A 157 5.93 5.14 10.49
C PHE A 157 4.96 4.93 11.65
N LYS A 158 3.73 4.52 11.33
CA LYS A 158 2.68 4.17 12.29
C LYS A 158 1.88 2.97 11.79
N ILE A 159 1.32 2.20 12.71
CA ILE A 159 0.37 1.11 12.41
C ILE A 159 -1.05 1.66 12.47
N GLN A 160 -1.74 1.67 11.33
CA GLN A 160 -3.11 2.14 11.22
C GLN A 160 -4.07 1.32 12.08
N GLY A 161 -5.00 2.00 12.77
CA GLY A 161 -5.95 1.35 13.69
C GLY A 161 -5.34 0.93 15.03
N TYR A 162 -4.08 1.30 15.29
CA TYR A 162 -3.48 1.22 16.62
C TYR A 162 -2.83 2.55 17.00
N GLU A 163 -1.89 3.03 16.19
CA GLU A 163 -1.22 4.33 16.38
C GLU A 163 -1.94 5.48 15.65
N THR A 164 -2.95 5.15 14.85
CA THR A 164 -3.85 6.12 14.20
C THR A 164 -5.32 5.77 14.48
N PRO A 165 -6.21 6.78 14.56
CA PRO A 165 -7.61 6.60 14.99
C PRO A 165 -8.57 6.04 13.93
N ASP A 166 -8.06 5.69 12.75
CA ASP A 166 -8.84 5.42 11.53
C ASP A 166 -8.56 4.03 10.96
N GLY A 167 -8.75 3.00 11.79
CA GLY A 167 -8.58 1.59 11.45
C GLY A 167 -9.70 0.97 10.60
N SER A 168 -9.59 -0.35 10.38
CA SER A 168 -10.43 -1.13 9.46
C SER A 168 -11.74 -1.65 10.05
N PHE A 169 -12.03 -1.44 11.33
CA PHE A 169 -13.34 -1.79 11.91
C PHE A 169 -14.40 -0.73 11.62
N CYS A 170 -14.61 -0.46 10.33
CA CYS A 170 -15.61 0.44 9.78
C CYS A 170 -15.99 -0.03 8.36
N GLN A 171 -17.09 0.48 7.78
CA GLN A 171 -17.50 0.07 6.43
C GLN A 171 -16.62 0.66 5.32
N PHE A 172 -16.07 1.86 5.53
CA PHE A 172 -15.26 2.62 4.59
C PHE A 172 -13.99 3.11 5.29
N VAL A 173 -12.88 2.45 4.98
CA VAL A 173 -11.56 2.74 5.57
C VAL A 173 -10.76 3.65 4.65
N ARG A 174 -10.13 4.67 5.22
CA ARG A 174 -9.19 5.55 4.51
C ARG A 174 -7.82 4.89 4.46
N CYS A 175 -7.16 4.90 3.31
CA CYS A 175 -5.88 4.21 3.11
C CYS A 175 -4.92 5.12 2.33
N GLN A 176 -3.64 5.16 2.68
CA GLN A 176 -2.61 5.63 1.75
C GLN A 176 -2.51 4.67 0.55
N ALA A 177 -2.16 5.17 -0.63
CA ALA A 177 -2.08 4.32 -1.82
C ALA A 177 -1.20 3.06 -1.64
N PRO A 178 0.01 3.12 -1.04
CA PRO A 178 0.86 1.94 -0.86
C PRO A 178 0.30 0.86 0.08
N GLN A 179 -0.74 1.19 0.87
CA GLN A 179 -1.40 0.22 1.74
C GLN A 179 -2.30 -0.76 0.97
N LEU A 180 -2.72 -0.42 -0.24
CA LEU A 180 -3.61 -1.26 -1.03
C LEU A 180 -2.79 -2.16 -1.96
N LEU A 181 -2.59 -3.40 -1.51
CA LEU A 181 -1.86 -4.45 -2.22
C LEU A 181 -2.82 -5.35 -2.99
N ALA A 182 -2.28 -6.11 -3.96
CA ALA A 182 -3.07 -7.07 -4.72
C ALA A 182 -3.63 -8.17 -3.81
N HIS A 183 -4.90 -8.54 -4.01
CA HIS A 183 -5.47 -9.72 -3.39
C HIS A 183 -5.07 -10.97 -4.18
N SER A 184 -4.53 -11.99 -3.51
CA SER A 184 -4.19 -13.26 -4.16
C SER A 184 -5.44 -14.07 -4.46
N GLU A 185 -5.65 -14.50 -5.70
CA GLU A 185 -6.78 -15.36 -6.08
C GLU A 185 -6.68 -16.78 -5.46
N ARG A 186 -5.55 -17.11 -4.82
CA ARG A 186 -5.39 -18.34 -4.02
C ARG A 186 -6.00 -18.24 -2.64
N LEU A 187 -6.47 -17.08 -2.22
CA LEU A 187 -7.10 -16.87 -0.92
C LEU A 187 -8.58 -16.58 -1.10
N THR A 188 -9.38 -17.11 -0.17
CA THR A 188 -10.73 -16.59 0.09
C THR A 188 -10.66 -15.20 0.71
N LEU A 189 -11.74 -14.41 0.62
CA LEU A 189 -11.75 -13.06 1.21
C LEU A 189 -11.50 -13.06 2.73
N PRO A 190 -12.07 -14.00 3.52
CA PRO A 190 -11.69 -14.20 4.91
C PRO A 190 -10.19 -14.47 5.11
N GLU A 191 -9.60 -15.40 4.36
CA GLU A 191 -8.17 -15.67 4.44
C GLU A 191 -7.36 -14.41 4.13
N GLY A 192 -7.74 -13.69 3.07
CA GLY A 192 -7.11 -12.46 2.61
C GLY A 192 -7.06 -11.35 3.67
N SER A 193 -8.04 -11.27 4.58
CA SER A 193 -8.11 -10.20 5.59
C SER A 193 -7.29 -10.49 6.85
N SER A 194 -6.90 -11.74 7.05
CA SER A 194 -6.49 -12.27 8.37
C SER A 194 -4.98 -12.44 8.57
N TYR A 195 -4.17 -12.33 7.51
CA TYR A 195 -2.74 -12.65 7.58
C TYR A 195 -1.79 -11.46 7.64
N MET A 196 -2.18 -10.32 7.06
CA MET A 196 -1.22 -9.29 6.62
C MET A 196 -0.28 -8.85 7.75
N LEU A 197 -0.84 -8.31 8.84
CA LEU A 197 -0.07 -7.83 10.00
C LEU A 197 0.85 -8.91 10.59
N ASP A 198 0.34 -10.13 10.77
CA ASP A 198 1.07 -11.20 11.45
C ASP A 198 2.17 -11.80 10.57
N LEU A 199 1.84 -12.15 9.32
CA LEU A 199 2.75 -12.85 8.42
C LEU A 199 3.87 -11.93 7.93
N GLU A 200 3.59 -10.66 7.62
CA GLU A 200 4.63 -9.74 7.12
C GLU A 200 5.64 -9.36 8.22
N THR A 201 5.17 -9.22 9.46
CA THR A 201 6.03 -9.04 10.65
C THR A 201 7.03 -10.19 10.75
N VAL A 202 6.54 -11.41 10.59
CA VAL A 202 7.34 -12.63 10.68
C VAL A 202 8.26 -12.80 9.49
N ALA A 203 7.77 -12.53 8.28
CA ALA A 203 8.56 -12.61 7.06
C ALA A 203 9.76 -11.67 7.14
N LYS A 204 9.58 -10.39 7.51
CA LYS A 204 10.70 -9.47 7.74
C LYS A 204 11.64 -9.98 8.83
N ALA A 205 11.09 -10.40 9.97
CA ALA A 205 11.88 -10.88 11.10
C ALA A 205 12.81 -12.04 10.70
N LEU A 206 12.33 -12.98 9.90
CA LEU A 206 13.09 -14.16 9.49
C LEU A 206 13.94 -13.95 8.24
N PHE A 207 13.44 -13.22 7.24
CA PHE A 207 14.11 -13.10 5.95
C PHE A 207 15.13 -11.97 5.91
N ASP A 208 14.81 -10.81 6.51
CA ASP A 208 15.62 -9.59 6.41
C ASP A 208 16.48 -9.36 7.66
N VAL A 209 15.89 -9.58 8.85
CA VAL A 209 16.52 -9.26 10.13
C VAL A 209 17.37 -10.42 10.62
N ALA A 210 16.76 -11.58 10.88
CA ALA A 210 17.49 -12.79 11.26
C ALA A 210 18.16 -13.45 10.05
N ARG A 211 17.66 -13.27 8.83
CA ARG A 211 18.23 -13.89 7.61
C ARG A 211 18.45 -15.40 7.78
N VAL A 212 17.38 -16.13 8.12
CA VAL A 212 17.41 -17.58 8.30
C VAL A 212 17.95 -18.27 7.05
N GLY A 213 18.96 -19.12 7.23
CA GLY A 213 19.62 -19.90 6.20
C GLY A 213 19.09 -21.33 6.12
N VAL A 214 19.44 -22.01 5.03
CA VAL A 214 19.16 -23.43 4.83
C VAL A 214 19.93 -24.25 5.86
N GLY A 215 19.26 -25.22 6.48
CA GLY A 215 19.88 -26.14 7.45
C GLY A 215 20.03 -25.59 8.86
N GLU A 216 19.70 -24.31 9.09
CA GLU A 216 19.71 -23.75 10.45
C GLU A 216 18.59 -24.33 11.31
N ARG A 217 18.84 -24.39 12.62
CA ARG A 217 17.87 -24.81 13.63
C ARG A 217 17.18 -23.59 14.21
N VAL A 218 15.87 -23.51 14.02
CA VAL A 218 15.04 -22.39 14.45
C VAL A 218 14.15 -22.84 15.60
N PHE A 219 14.20 -22.11 16.71
CA PHE A 219 13.26 -22.29 17.82
C PHE A 219 12.21 -21.20 17.80
N VAL A 220 10.93 -21.56 17.87
CA VAL A 220 9.81 -20.61 17.76
C VAL A 220 9.00 -20.60 19.05
N GLU A 221 8.93 -19.45 19.72
CA GLU A 221 8.00 -19.24 20.83
C GLU A 221 6.55 -19.25 20.34
N GLY A 222 5.64 -19.81 21.15
CA GLY A 222 4.21 -19.76 20.85
C GLY A 222 3.87 -20.30 19.46
N ALA A 223 4.56 -21.36 19.03
CA ALA A 223 4.61 -21.82 17.63
C ALA A 223 3.27 -22.24 17.00
N ALA A 224 2.19 -22.26 17.78
CA ALA A 224 0.84 -22.57 17.35
C ALA A 224 -0.14 -21.37 17.44
N GLY A 225 0.33 -20.18 17.83
CA GLY A 225 -0.43 -18.92 17.76
C GLY A 225 -0.27 -18.22 16.41
N GLY A 226 -0.92 -17.07 16.18
CA GLY A 226 -0.93 -16.34 14.90
C GLY A 226 0.47 -16.15 14.28
N THR A 227 1.29 -15.30 14.87
CA THR A 227 2.67 -15.05 14.40
C THR A 227 3.59 -16.26 14.54
N GLY A 228 3.45 -17.06 15.60
CA GLY A 228 4.28 -18.25 15.82
C GLY A 228 4.09 -19.31 14.74
N LEU A 229 2.87 -19.54 14.27
CA LEU A 229 2.57 -20.52 13.23
C LEU A 229 3.11 -20.07 11.87
N TYR A 230 2.99 -18.78 11.56
CA TYR A 230 3.66 -18.21 10.39
C TYR A 230 5.18 -18.29 10.50
N ALA A 231 5.75 -18.16 11.70
CA ALA A 231 7.21 -18.28 11.89
C ALA A 231 7.70 -19.71 11.61
N VAL A 232 6.92 -20.72 11.98
CA VAL A 232 7.19 -22.11 11.56
C VAL A 232 7.18 -22.22 10.04
N ALA A 233 6.12 -21.74 9.38
CA ALA A 233 5.98 -21.84 7.93
C ALA A 233 7.11 -21.11 7.16
N CYS A 234 7.44 -19.88 7.57
CA CYS A 234 8.51 -19.09 6.97
C CYS A 234 9.90 -19.73 7.20
N ALA A 235 10.17 -20.27 8.40
CA ALA A 235 11.43 -20.95 8.66
C ALA A 235 11.57 -22.25 7.85
N VAL A 236 10.51 -23.06 7.77
CA VAL A 236 10.48 -24.26 6.93
C VAL A 236 10.67 -23.91 5.45
N LEU A 237 10.03 -22.85 4.96
CA LEU A 237 10.22 -22.36 3.58
C LEU A 237 11.68 -22.00 3.28
N ARG A 238 12.43 -21.53 4.28
CA ARG A 238 13.87 -21.22 4.16
C ARG A 238 14.77 -22.44 4.29
N GLY A 239 14.20 -23.64 4.44
CA GLY A 239 14.93 -24.88 4.60
C GLY A 239 15.50 -25.09 6.01
N ALA A 240 14.94 -24.42 7.03
CA ALA A 240 15.34 -24.58 8.41
C ALA A 240 14.63 -25.76 9.09
N THR A 241 15.26 -26.33 10.12
CA THR A 241 14.65 -27.32 11.01
C THR A 241 14.03 -26.60 12.19
N VAL A 242 12.71 -26.76 12.40
CA VAL A 242 11.98 -25.95 13.39
C VAL A 242 11.59 -26.78 14.62
N THR A 243 11.88 -26.25 15.81
CA THR A 243 11.33 -26.73 17.09
C THR A 243 10.39 -25.67 17.69
N GLY A 244 9.13 -26.03 17.94
CA GLY A 244 8.14 -25.10 18.50
C GLY A 244 7.97 -25.20 20.02
N LEU A 245 7.76 -24.07 20.71
CA LEU A 245 7.28 -24.04 22.09
C LEU A 245 5.75 -23.91 22.11
N VAL A 246 5.07 -24.86 22.77
CA VAL A 246 3.61 -24.92 22.84
C VAL A 246 3.12 -25.02 24.30
N SER A 247 1.81 -24.92 24.50
CA SER A 247 1.18 -25.03 25.83
C SER A 247 0.23 -26.23 25.98
N THR A 248 0.00 -26.97 24.89
CA THR A 248 -0.84 -28.17 24.85
C THR A 248 -0.30 -29.12 23.77
N GLU A 249 -0.60 -30.41 23.90
CA GLU A 249 -0.20 -31.41 22.91
C GLU A 249 -0.85 -31.19 21.53
N ASP A 250 -2.11 -30.76 21.48
CA ASP A 250 -2.79 -30.47 20.21
C ASP A 250 -2.11 -29.33 19.44
N LYS A 251 -1.65 -28.29 20.17
CA LYS A 251 -0.83 -27.23 19.59
C LYS A 251 0.51 -27.78 19.07
N GLY A 252 1.10 -28.75 19.75
CA GLY A 252 2.29 -29.45 19.29
C GLY A 252 2.07 -30.21 17.97
N ARG A 253 0.97 -30.96 17.87
CA ARG A 253 0.59 -31.64 16.62
C ARG A 253 0.36 -30.67 15.46
N LEU A 254 -0.21 -29.50 15.75
CA LEU A 254 -0.36 -28.43 14.74
C LEU A 254 1.00 -27.98 14.20
N VAL A 255 1.99 -27.75 15.05
CA VAL A 255 3.37 -27.39 14.62
C VAL A 255 3.95 -28.46 13.68
N LEU A 256 3.83 -29.74 14.05
CA LEU A 256 4.32 -30.85 13.21
C LEU A 256 3.61 -30.91 11.85
N SER A 257 2.29 -30.71 11.83
CA SER A 257 1.51 -30.68 10.59
C SER A 257 1.93 -29.57 9.61
N ARG A 258 2.66 -28.55 10.09
CA ARG A 258 3.16 -27.42 9.30
C ARG A 258 4.64 -27.53 8.95
N GLY A 259 5.21 -28.72 9.04
CA GLY A 259 6.60 -28.99 8.68
C GLY A 259 7.59 -28.70 9.81
N GLY A 260 7.11 -28.34 11.01
CA GLY A 260 7.96 -28.32 12.20
C GLY A 260 8.49 -29.73 12.49
N ALA A 261 9.76 -29.83 12.89
CA ALA A 261 10.41 -31.10 13.16
C ALA A 261 10.08 -31.62 14.57
N ALA A 262 9.91 -30.73 15.54
CA ALA A 262 9.63 -31.09 16.93
C ALA A 262 8.87 -29.97 17.67
N TYR A 263 8.38 -30.30 18.87
CA TYR A 263 7.86 -29.31 19.81
C TYR A 263 8.16 -29.66 21.26
N VAL A 264 8.18 -28.64 22.14
CA VAL A 264 8.26 -28.77 23.60
C VAL A 264 7.02 -28.15 24.22
N ASN A 265 6.39 -28.86 25.14
CA ASN A 265 5.22 -28.36 25.87
C ASN A 265 5.66 -27.70 27.18
N ARG A 266 5.55 -26.38 27.25
CA ARG A 266 5.97 -25.59 28.44
C ARG A 266 5.14 -25.85 29.69
N LYS A 267 3.99 -26.52 29.56
CA LYS A 267 3.10 -26.87 30.67
C LYS A 267 3.39 -28.25 31.27
N ASP A 268 4.35 -28.98 30.73
CA ASP A 268 4.83 -30.21 31.34
C ASP A 268 5.29 -29.94 32.78
N ALA A 269 4.95 -30.85 33.71
CA ALA A 269 5.21 -30.66 35.14
C ALA A 269 6.69 -30.38 35.45
N ALA A 270 7.60 -30.98 34.67
CA ALA A 270 9.05 -30.77 34.78
C ALA A 270 9.51 -29.36 34.35
N LEU A 271 8.68 -28.62 33.60
CA LEU A 271 9.01 -27.31 33.01
C LEU A 271 8.17 -26.16 33.58
N ALA A 272 7.15 -26.45 34.40
CA ALA A 272 6.16 -25.47 34.84
C ALA A 272 6.74 -24.26 35.60
N SER A 273 7.87 -24.42 36.29
CA SER A 273 8.54 -23.37 37.08
C SER A 273 9.81 -22.80 36.42
N VAL A 274 10.11 -23.18 35.18
CA VAL A 274 11.40 -22.86 34.53
C VAL A 274 11.43 -21.45 33.93
N PHE A 275 10.27 -20.94 33.53
CA PHE A 275 10.10 -19.69 32.79
C PHE A 275 9.86 -18.53 33.76
N THR A 276 10.95 -17.89 34.17
CA THR A 276 10.95 -16.68 35.01
C THR A 276 12.04 -15.71 34.55
N PRO A 277 11.90 -14.40 34.84
CA PRO A 277 12.98 -13.43 34.63
C PRO A 277 14.25 -13.80 35.40
N VAL A 278 15.39 -13.29 34.95
CA VAL A 278 16.67 -13.49 35.65
C VAL A 278 16.64 -12.75 37.00
N PRO A 279 16.90 -13.44 38.13
CA PRO A 279 16.93 -12.81 39.45
C PRO A 279 17.94 -11.65 39.53
N ARG A 280 17.52 -10.54 40.15
CA ARG A 280 18.40 -9.39 40.40
C ARG A 280 19.57 -9.79 41.32
N GLU A 281 19.27 -10.52 42.40
CA GLU A 281 20.24 -10.98 43.38
C GLU A 281 21.24 -11.98 42.78
N PRO A 282 22.56 -11.69 42.80
CA PRO A 282 23.58 -12.59 42.26
C PRO A 282 23.52 -14.01 42.85
N ALA A 283 23.26 -14.14 44.15
CA ALA A 283 23.19 -15.42 44.84
C ALA A 283 22.09 -16.36 44.32
N ALA A 284 20.98 -15.81 43.80
CA ALA A 284 19.86 -16.60 43.28
C ALA A 284 20.09 -17.09 41.84
N ARG A 285 21.06 -16.52 41.11
CA ARG A 285 21.28 -16.82 39.67
C ARG A 285 21.76 -18.25 39.43
N ALA A 286 22.60 -18.80 40.31
CA ALA A 286 23.09 -20.18 40.17
C ALA A 286 21.94 -21.20 40.24
N GLY A 287 21.02 -21.02 41.19
CA GLY A 287 19.80 -21.83 41.30
C GLY A 287 18.89 -21.67 40.08
N TRP A 288 18.74 -20.44 39.57
CA TRP A 288 18.00 -20.18 38.34
C TRP A 288 18.62 -20.87 37.12
N VAL A 289 19.94 -20.85 36.96
CA VAL A 289 20.64 -21.57 35.87
C VAL A 289 20.39 -23.08 35.96
N ALA A 290 20.53 -23.66 37.16
CA ALA A 290 20.28 -25.09 37.39
C ALA A 290 18.82 -25.47 37.06
N ALA A 291 17.85 -24.64 37.45
CA ALA A 291 16.44 -24.86 37.16
C ALA A 291 16.12 -24.82 35.65
N GLY A 292 16.93 -24.13 34.85
CA GLY A 292 16.78 -24.08 33.38
C GLY A 292 17.18 -25.36 32.67
N ARG A 293 18.00 -26.21 33.30
CA ARG A 293 18.64 -27.34 32.64
C ARG A 293 17.67 -28.35 31.99
N PRO A 294 16.57 -28.76 32.65
CA PRO A 294 15.60 -29.67 32.04
C PRO A 294 15.01 -29.15 30.72
N PHE A 295 14.77 -27.84 30.61
CA PHE A 295 14.28 -27.23 29.38
C PHE A 295 15.33 -27.29 28.26
N LEU A 296 16.58 -26.91 28.57
CA LEU A 296 17.66 -26.94 27.58
C LEU A 296 17.94 -28.36 27.07
N ASP A 297 17.92 -29.34 27.96
CA ASP A 297 18.10 -30.75 27.59
C ASP A 297 16.91 -31.26 26.75
N ALA A 298 15.68 -30.87 27.09
CA ALA A 298 14.49 -31.22 26.32
C ALA A 298 14.52 -30.66 24.89
N VAL A 299 15.02 -29.44 24.69
CA VAL A 299 15.19 -28.84 23.36
C VAL A 299 16.34 -29.51 22.61
N ARG A 300 17.51 -29.70 23.25
CA ARG A 300 18.66 -30.37 22.61
C ARG A 300 18.34 -31.79 22.17
N ALA A 301 17.63 -32.57 23.00
CA ALA A 301 17.22 -33.93 22.65
C ALA A 301 16.35 -34.01 21.39
N ARG A 302 15.59 -32.94 21.09
CA ARG A 302 14.75 -32.81 19.90
C ARG A 302 15.46 -32.25 18.67
N ASN A 303 16.73 -31.88 18.83
CA ASN A 303 17.56 -31.26 17.81
C ASN A 303 18.89 -32.04 17.64
N ASP A 304 18.86 -33.35 17.86
CA ASP A 304 20.02 -34.25 17.75
C ASP A 304 21.23 -33.80 18.60
N GLY A 305 20.98 -33.22 19.76
CA GLY A 305 21.99 -32.68 20.68
C GLY A 305 22.58 -31.34 20.26
N ALA A 306 22.20 -30.79 19.10
CA ALA A 306 22.72 -29.53 18.60
C ALA A 306 22.09 -28.31 19.30
N ALA A 307 22.80 -27.18 19.21
CA ALA A 307 22.31 -25.90 19.68
C ALA A 307 21.34 -25.25 18.67
N ILE A 308 20.60 -24.24 19.12
CA ILE A 308 19.70 -23.45 18.28
C ILE A 308 20.48 -22.30 17.65
N ASP A 309 20.31 -22.10 16.34
CA ASP A 309 20.96 -21.05 15.57
C ASP A 309 20.13 -19.75 15.60
N VAL A 310 18.81 -19.89 15.53
CA VAL A 310 17.87 -18.75 15.52
C VAL A 310 16.73 -18.97 16.50
N VAL A 311 16.42 -17.98 17.32
CA VAL A 311 15.21 -17.99 18.16
C VAL A 311 14.26 -16.88 17.71
N VAL A 312 12.98 -17.22 17.54
CA VAL A 312 11.89 -16.27 17.29
C VAL A 312 11.11 -16.09 18.59
N SER A 313 11.10 -14.87 19.12
CA SER A 313 10.44 -14.53 20.39
C SER A 313 9.38 -13.46 20.22
N SER A 314 8.29 -13.57 20.99
CA SER A 314 7.18 -12.63 20.98
C SER A 314 6.46 -12.53 22.33
N VAL A 315 6.71 -13.47 23.26
CA VAL A 315 6.02 -13.48 24.57
C VAL A 315 6.66 -12.51 25.55
N GLY A 316 7.98 -12.34 25.55
CA GLY A 316 8.66 -11.33 26.36
C GLY A 316 9.08 -11.79 27.75
N ARG A 317 8.85 -10.94 28.76
CA ARG A 317 9.42 -11.00 30.14
C ARG A 317 9.64 -12.40 30.72
N ASP A 318 8.63 -13.28 30.62
CA ASP A 318 8.64 -14.57 31.33
C ASP A 318 9.50 -15.64 30.64
N LEU A 319 9.68 -15.53 29.31
CA LEU A 319 10.35 -16.55 28.50
C LEU A 319 11.68 -16.09 27.90
N PHE A 320 11.85 -14.80 27.68
CA PHE A 320 12.97 -14.24 26.92
C PHE A 320 14.34 -14.70 27.42
N ALA A 321 14.54 -14.75 28.74
CA ALA A 321 15.79 -15.20 29.34
C ALA A 321 16.16 -16.63 28.91
N ARG A 322 15.18 -17.55 28.90
CA ARG A 322 15.37 -18.93 28.49
C ARG A 322 15.59 -19.09 26.99
N MET A 323 15.05 -18.17 26.19
CA MET A 323 15.29 -18.16 24.76
C MET A 323 16.74 -17.82 24.44
N ILE A 324 17.35 -16.89 25.19
CA ILE A 324 18.79 -16.61 25.06
C ILE A 324 19.63 -17.84 25.44
N ASP A 325 19.24 -18.58 26.48
CA ASP A 325 19.97 -19.80 26.90
C ASP A 325 20.08 -20.86 25.78
N LEU A 326 19.08 -20.94 24.89
CA LEU A 326 19.05 -21.90 23.77
C LEU A 326 20.11 -21.65 22.70
N LEU A 327 20.54 -20.39 22.53
CA LEU A 327 21.43 -20.00 21.44
C LEU A 327 22.81 -20.63 21.59
N GLY A 328 23.27 -21.25 20.50
CA GLY A 328 24.66 -21.66 20.32
C GLY A 328 25.59 -20.49 19.96
N PRO A 329 26.90 -20.75 19.80
CA PRO A 329 27.85 -19.77 19.30
C PRO A 329 27.43 -19.24 17.91
N GLY A 330 27.42 -17.91 17.76
CA GLY A 330 26.94 -17.23 16.54
C GLY A 330 25.41 -17.15 16.44
N GLY A 331 24.68 -17.68 17.42
CA GLY A 331 23.22 -17.70 17.40
C GLY A 331 22.60 -16.31 17.50
N ARG A 332 21.35 -16.17 17.04
CA ARG A 332 20.64 -14.90 17.05
C ARG A 332 19.19 -15.05 17.49
N LEU A 333 18.76 -14.18 18.38
CA LEU A 333 17.35 -14.05 18.74
C LEU A 333 16.76 -12.85 18.00
N VAL A 334 15.63 -13.06 17.33
CA VAL A 334 14.81 -11.99 16.77
C VAL A 334 13.48 -11.93 17.52
N PHE A 335 13.02 -10.72 17.83
CA PHE A 335 11.75 -10.52 18.52
C PHE A 335 11.01 -9.27 18.07
N TYR A 336 9.69 -9.31 18.16
CA TYR A 336 8.77 -8.27 17.69
C TYR A 336 7.59 -8.03 18.64
N GLY A 337 7.65 -8.59 19.85
CA GLY A 337 6.61 -8.45 20.85
C GLY A 337 7.09 -8.88 22.23
N ALA A 338 6.33 -8.52 23.25
CA ALA A 338 6.62 -8.84 24.63
C ALA A 338 5.33 -8.89 25.47
N THR A 339 4.38 -9.74 25.08
CA THR A 339 3.03 -9.84 25.67
C THR A 339 3.00 -10.02 27.20
N SER A 340 3.98 -10.70 27.81
CA SER A 340 4.04 -10.95 29.26
C SER A 340 4.72 -9.84 30.06
N GLY A 341 5.24 -8.80 29.39
CA GLY A 341 5.92 -7.67 30.04
C GLY A 341 7.17 -7.21 29.30
N TYR A 342 7.57 -5.96 29.53
CA TYR A 342 8.54 -5.21 28.74
C TYR A 342 9.93 -5.09 29.36
N THR A 343 10.09 -5.43 30.63
CA THR A 343 11.41 -5.54 31.25
C THR A 343 12.01 -6.88 30.89
N LEU A 344 12.83 -6.90 29.84
CA LEU A 344 13.52 -8.12 29.44
C LEU A 344 14.83 -8.24 30.17
N THR A 345 15.13 -9.48 30.54
CA THR A 345 16.36 -9.84 31.24
C THR A 345 16.97 -11.07 30.60
N CYS A 346 18.29 -11.13 30.55
CA CYS A 346 19.02 -12.34 30.18
C CYS A 346 20.36 -12.41 30.93
N LEU A 347 20.96 -13.59 30.94
CA LEU A 347 22.36 -13.75 31.31
C LEU A 347 23.22 -13.62 30.06
N GLY A 348 24.35 -12.93 30.19
CA GLY A 348 25.36 -12.89 29.15
C GLY A 348 26.02 -14.26 28.94
N LYS A 349 26.80 -14.36 27.87
CA LYS A 349 27.47 -15.60 27.44
C LYS A 349 28.99 -15.38 27.35
N PRO A 350 29.79 -16.45 27.48
CA PRO A 350 31.23 -16.32 27.31
C PRO A 350 31.59 -15.96 25.87
N GLY A 351 32.68 -15.21 25.69
CA GLY A 351 33.20 -14.85 24.38
C GLY A 351 33.93 -13.52 24.40
N ARG A 352 34.97 -13.37 23.58
CA ARG A 352 35.69 -12.10 23.38
C ARG A 352 35.91 -11.88 21.90
N ALA A 353 35.85 -10.63 21.47
CA ALA A 353 36.14 -10.25 20.09
C ALA A 353 36.87 -8.90 20.07
N ALA A 354 37.68 -8.68 19.04
CA ALA A 354 38.40 -7.42 18.87
C ALA A 354 37.42 -6.27 18.58
N ALA A 355 37.77 -5.05 18.99
CA ALA A 355 36.92 -3.89 18.76
C ALA A 355 36.66 -3.65 17.26
N ALA A 356 37.70 -3.76 16.43
CA ALA A 356 37.59 -3.58 14.99
C ALA A 356 36.60 -4.59 14.36
N GLU A 357 36.61 -5.83 14.83
CA GLU A 357 35.70 -6.89 14.37
C GLU A 357 34.25 -6.56 14.74
N MET A 358 33.98 -6.21 16.00
CA MET A 358 32.62 -5.92 16.45
C MET A 358 32.04 -4.63 15.84
N LEU A 359 32.88 -3.61 15.62
CA LEU A 359 32.47 -2.40 14.91
C LEU A 359 32.18 -2.67 13.42
N GLN A 360 32.94 -3.58 12.79
CA GLN A 360 32.64 -4.04 11.45
C GLN A 360 31.34 -4.84 11.39
N ARG A 361 31.09 -5.76 12.34
CA ARG A 361 29.82 -6.49 12.47
C ARG A 361 28.63 -5.55 12.71
N ALA A 362 28.83 -4.45 13.43
CA ALA A 362 27.83 -3.41 13.59
C ALA A 362 27.52 -2.66 12.28
N GLY A 363 28.43 -2.69 11.32
CA GLY A 363 28.33 -1.93 10.06
C GLY A 363 28.72 -0.47 10.22
N LEU A 364 29.67 -0.16 11.11
CA LEU A 364 30.15 1.21 11.34
C LEU A 364 30.71 1.81 10.04
N ARG A 365 30.23 3.00 9.69
CA ARG A 365 30.69 3.81 8.54
C ARG A 365 31.42 5.07 9.02
N PRO A 366 32.27 5.67 8.18
CA PRO A 366 32.88 6.97 8.49
C PRO A 366 31.85 8.02 8.87
N THR A 367 32.24 8.97 9.73
CA THR A 367 31.43 10.09 10.26
C THR A 367 30.29 9.73 11.22
N GLN A 368 29.94 8.44 11.35
CA GLN A 368 28.93 8.00 12.33
C GLN A 368 29.41 8.22 13.78
N GLY A 369 28.45 8.45 14.67
CA GLY A 369 28.70 8.69 16.08
C GLY A 369 28.88 7.39 16.86
N VAL A 370 29.98 7.28 17.62
CA VAL A 370 30.27 6.14 18.50
C VAL A 370 30.38 6.61 19.94
N LEU A 371 29.59 6.01 20.83
CA LEU A 371 29.74 6.17 22.28
C LEU A 371 30.54 5.00 22.84
N VAL A 372 31.57 5.28 23.64
CA VAL A 372 32.34 4.28 24.38
C VAL A 372 32.21 4.53 25.88
N TYR A 373 31.83 3.52 26.65
CA TYR A 373 31.88 3.58 28.11
C TYR A 373 33.28 3.22 28.63
N TRP A 374 33.86 4.12 29.42
CA TRP A 374 35.15 3.93 30.10
C TRP A 374 34.95 3.33 31.50
N ARG A 375 35.69 2.27 31.83
CA ARG A 375 35.54 1.52 33.10
C ARG A 375 36.44 2.04 34.23
N GLY A 376 37.33 2.98 33.95
CA GLY A 376 38.28 3.57 34.90
C GLY A 376 39.63 2.86 34.94
N GLY A 377 40.64 3.49 35.54
CA GLY A 377 42.03 2.98 35.55
C GLY A 377 42.67 2.94 34.15
N ASP A 378 43.40 1.87 33.86
CA ASP A 378 44.16 1.65 32.60
C ASP A 378 43.32 1.04 31.44
N ASP A 379 41.99 1.05 31.55
CA ASP A 379 40.99 0.40 30.67
C ASP A 379 41.42 0.08 29.21
N PRO A 380 42.09 -1.06 28.96
CA PRO A 380 42.70 -1.33 27.66
C PRO A 380 41.67 -1.65 26.58
N VAL A 381 40.51 -2.20 26.98
CA VAL A 381 39.38 -2.47 26.10
C VAL A 381 38.74 -1.16 25.62
N GLY A 382 38.58 -0.19 26.53
CA GLY A 382 38.13 1.16 26.19
C GLY A 382 39.08 1.84 25.20
N ALA A 383 40.40 1.76 25.45
CA ALA A 383 41.42 2.32 24.56
C ALA A 383 41.44 1.66 23.18
N GLU A 384 41.27 0.33 23.12
CA GLU A 384 41.14 -0.42 21.86
C GLU A 384 39.90 0.03 21.08
N ALA A 385 38.75 0.15 21.75
CA ALA A 385 37.50 0.60 21.15
C ALA A 385 37.59 2.01 20.57
N ILE A 386 38.17 2.95 21.32
CA ILE A 386 38.40 4.34 20.85
C ILE A 386 39.30 4.32 19.62
N THR A 387 40.40 3.59 19.67
CA THR A 387 41.37 3.51 18.57
C THR A 387 40.75 2.91 17.31
N ALA A 388 39.99 1.82 17.44
CA ALA A 388 39.31 1.17 16.32
C ALA A 388 38.25 2.08 15.70
N ALA A 389 37.45 2.76 16.52
CA ALA A 389 36.41 3.69 16.04
C ALA A 389 37.02 4.91 15.33
N LEU A 390 38.08 5.51 15.87
CA LEU A 390 38.79 6.62 15.23
C LEU A 390 39.43 6.20 13.90
N ARG A 391 40.03 5.00 13.83
CA ARG A 391 40.57 4.44 12.58
C ARG A 391 39.49 4.19 11.52
N ALA A 392 38.27 3.87 11.94
CA ALA A 392 37.11 3.76 11.05
C ALA A 392 36.55 5.13 10.60
N GLY A 393 37.15 6.25 11.05
CA GLY A 393 36.71 7.60 10.72
C GLY A 393 35.45 8.04 11.49
N ALA A 394 35.14 7.42 12.62
CA ALA A 394 33.95 7.72 13.41
C ALA A 394 34.13 8.95 14.32
N ARG A 395 33.00 9.55 14.70
CA ARG A 395 32.92 10.61 15.69
C ARG A 395 32.77 9.99 17.07
N VAL A 396 33.84 9.98 17.86
CA VAL A 396 33.89 9.24 19.14
C VAL A 396 33.60 10.17 20.32
N VAL A 397 32.61 9.79 21.13
CA VAL A 397 32.36 10.36 22.46
C VAL A 397 32.62 9.30 23.53
N VAL A 398 33.26 9.68 24.63
CA VAL A 398 33.56 8.75 25.72
C VAL A 398 32.80 9.15 26.98
N ALA A 399 32.12 8.22 27.61
CA ALA A 399 31.50 8.42 28.92
C ALA A 399 32.43 7.88 30.02
N THR A 400 32.86 8.75 30.95
CA THR A 400 33.76 8.41 32.07
C THR A 400 33.03 8.55 33.41
N ARG A 401 33.50 7.84 34.45
CA ARG A 401 32.88 7.92 35.78
C ARG A 401 33.26 9.21 36.49
N THR A 402 34.53 9.60 36.41
CA THR A 402 35.08 10.78 37.11
C THR A 402 35.60 11.84 36.16
N ASP A 403 35.77 13.06 36.67
CA ASP A 403 36.40 14.17 35.94
C ASP A 403 37.90 13.93 35.71
N ALA A 404 38.57 13.23 36.62
CA ALA A 404 39.97 12.87 36.47
C ALA A 404 40.18 11.90 35.29
N GLU A 405 39.33 10.89 35.17
CA GLU A 405 39.30 10.00 34.01
C GLU A 405 38.99 10.76 32.71
N ALA A 406 38.04 11.71 32.76
CA ALA A 406 37.71 12.53 31.61
C ALA A 406 38.94 13.31 31.11
N ALA A 407 39.68 13.95 32.01
CA ALA A 407 40.90 14.68 31.67
C ALA A 407 41.97 13.74 31.08
N ALA A 408 42.18 12.57 31.67
CA ALA A 408 43.15 11.58 31.21
C ALA A 408 42.83 11.04 29.81
N VAL A 409 41.59 10.61 29.59
CA VAL A 409 41.14 10.09 28.28
C VAL A 409 41.25 11.17 27.20
N LYS A 410 40.90 12.43 27.51
CA LYS A 410 41.02 13.55 26.57
C LYS A 410 42.46 13.81 26.15
N ALA A 411 43.39 13.71 27.11
CA ALA A 411 44.80 13.93 26.85
C ALA A 411 45.43 12.77 26.05
N ALA A 412 44.97 11.54 26.29
CA ALA A 412 45.52 10.34 25.65
C ALA A 412 44.92 10.04 24.26
N HIS A 413 43.69 10.46 23.99
CA HIS A 413 42.96 10.07 22.78
C HIS A 413 42.32 11.26 22.05
N GLY A 414 42.38 11.25 20.71
CA GLY A 414 41.78 12.27 19.83
C GLY A 414 40.26 12.16 19.67
N VAL A 415 39.52 12.08 20.77
CA VAL A 415 38.06 11.93 20.78
C VAL A 415 37.34 13.26 20.52
N HIS A 416 36.11 13.20 20.01
CA HIS A 416 35.30 14.37 19.67
C HIS A 416 34.69 15.05 20.90
N GLY A 417 34.45 14.28 21.96
CA GLY A 417 34.00 14.83 23.23
C GLY A 417 34.00 13.79 24.34
N ILE A 418 33.82 14.27 25.56
CA ILE A 418 33.78 13.44 26.75
C ILE A 418 32.59 13.87 27.61
N VAL A 419 31.92 12.88 28.19
CA VAL A 419 30.81 13.05 29.12
C VAL A 419 31.22 12.43 30.45
N SER A 420 31.49 13.27 31.46
CA SER A 420 31.76 12.82 32.83
C SER A 420 30.46 12.65 33.59
N LEU A 421 30.22 11.44 34.13
CA LEU A 421 29.04 11.16 34.96
C LEU A 421 29.08 11.96 36.27
N GLU A 422 30.26 12.15 36.86
CA GLU A 422 30.47 13.00 38.03
C GLU A 422 30.06 14.46 37.76
N ALA A 423 30.49 15.02 36.62
CA ALA A 423 30.11 16.37 36.22
C ALA A 423 28.59 16.50 35.98
N LEU A 424 27.97 15.52 35.31
CA LEU A 424 26.53 15.50 35.08
C LEU A 424 25.72 15.34 36.38
N THR A 425 26.25 14.61 37.36
CA THR A 425 25.63 14.50 38.68
C THR A 425 25.57 15.87 39.35
N ARG A 426 26.68 16.63 39.29
CA ARG A 426 26.73 17.99 39.88
C ARG A 426 25.90 19.03 39.11
N THR A 427 25.87 18.96 37.78
CA THR A 427 25.33 20.05 36.94
C THR A 427 23.94 19.80 36.37
N ALA A 428 23.55 18.53 36.20
CA ALA A 428 22.29 18.12 35.57
C ALA A 428 21.45 17.19 36.45
N GLY A 429 21.84 16.97 37.71
CA GLY A 429 21.13 16.11 38.65
C GLY A 429 21.08 14.64 38.21
N LEU A 430 22.06 14.19 37.41
CA LEU A 430 22.14 12.82 36.93
C LEU A 430 22.16 11.84 38.12
N ARG A 431 21.33 10.79 38.05
CA ARG A 431 21.38 9.64 38.94
C ARG A 431 21.74 8.42 38.11
N TRP A 432 22.95 7.89 38.28
CA TRP A 432 23.38 6.70 37.55
C TRP A 432 22.97 5.43 38.31
N PRO A 433 22.10 4.58 37.75
CA PRO A 433 21.61 3.39 38.46
C PRO A 433 22.57 2.20 38.32
N GLU A 434 22.41 1.22 39.22
CA GLU A 434 23.07 -0.08 39.11
C GLU A 434 22.47 -0.94 37.99
N ALA A 435 21.14 -0.90 37.85
CA ALA A 435 20.36 -1.60 36.83
C ALA A 435 19.08 -0.83 36.50
N MET A 436 18.47 -1.12 35.36
CA MET A 436 17.19 -0.54 34.96
C MET A 436 16.08 -0.87 35.99
N PRO A 437 15.29 0.12 36.47
CA PRO A 437 14.06 -0.16 37.20
C PRO A 437 13.11 -1.01 36.36
N ASP A 438 12.32 -1.83 37.02
CA ASP A 438 11.42 -2.74 36.35
C ASP A 438 10.19 -1.97 35.86
N TYR A 439 10.02 -1.84 34.54
CA TYR A 439 8.88 -1.11 33.97
C TYR A 439 7.54 -1.73 34.35
N ASP A 440 7.46 -3.07 34.43
CA ASP A 440 6.18 -3.76 34.58
C ASP A 440 5.71 -3.78 36.04
N THR A 441 6.65 -3.69 37.00
CA THR A 441 6.34 -3.71 38.43
C THR A 441 6.64 -2.39 39.17
N ASP A 442 7.36 -1.46 38.54
CA ASP A 442 7.80 -0.17 39.11
C ASP A 442 7.81 0.95 38.05
N ALA A 443 6.61 1.29 37.54
CA ALA A 443 6.45 2.30 36.50
C ALA A 443 6.91 3.71 36.95
N ASP A 444 6.71 4.07 38.22
CA ASP A 444 7.16 5.35 38.78
C ASP A 444 8.69 5.42 38.87
N GLY A 445 9.35 4.35 39.33
CA GLY A 445 10.79 4.24 39.32
C GLY A 445 11.36 4.30 37.91
N PHE A 446 10.69 3.68 36.92
CA PHE A 446 11.08 3.78 35.51
C PHE A 446 10.94 5.22 34.97
N ARG A 447 9.86 5.93 35.30
CA ARG A 447 9.70 7.37 34.95
C ARG A 447 10.81 8.22 35.57
N ALA A 448 11.10 8.03 36.85
CA ALA A 448 12.19 8.72 37.53
C ALA A 448 13.55 8.42 36.90
N TYR A 449 13.77 7.18 36.46
CA TYR A 449 14.96 6.78 35.70
C TYR A 449 15.04 7.45 34.33
N GLN A 450 13.93 7.61 33.60
CA GLN A 450 13.91 8.38 32.36
C GLN A 450 14.33 9.84 32.59
N ASP A 451 13.77 10.47 33.62
CA ASP A 451 14.01 11.89 33.91
C ASP A 451 15.40 12.16 34.47
N ALA A 452 15.84 11.36 35.44
CA ALA A 452 17.09 11.58 36.16
C ALA A 452 18.29 10.87 35.54
N THR A 453 18.10 9.92 34.62
CA THR A 453 19.20 9.18 33.94
C THR A 453 19.20 9.43 32.44
N LEU A 454 18.16 8.99 31.74
CA LEU A 454 18.15 8.90 30.28
C LEU A 454 18.19 10.28 29.61
N LYS A 455 17.36 11.22 30.08
CA LYS A 455 17.30 12.59 29.55
C LYS A 455 18.64 13.35 29.71
N PRO A 456 19.19 13.54 30.93
CA PRO A 456 20.43 14.31 31.09
C PRO A 456 21.62 13.65 30.41
N PHE A 457 21.76 12.33 30.48
CA PHE A 457 22.86 11.61 29.82
C PHE A 457 22.74 11.66 28.30
N GLY A 458 21.56 11.35 27.76
CA GLY A 458 21.30 11.39 26.32
C GLY A 458 21.50 12.79 25.73
N LEU A 459 21.09 13.85 26.42
CA LEU A 459 21.33 15.23 26.00
C LEU A 459 22.83 15.58 25.97
N ALA A 460 23.60 15.12 26.97
CA ALA A 460 25.04 15.39 27.02
C ALA A 460 25.79 14.70 25.87
N VAL A 461 25.47 13.43 25.61
CA VAL A 461 26.01 12.66 24.48
C VAL A 461 25.58 13.30 23.15
N GLY A 462 24.29 13.63 23.03
CA GLY A 462 23.71 14.21 21.82
C GLY A 462 24.33 15.53 21.41
N LYS A 463 24.66 16.41 22.39
CA LYS A 463 25.36 17.68 22.11
C LYS A 463 26.71 17.49 21.42
N VAL A 464 27.42 16.39 21.70
CA VAL A 464 28.72 16.08 21.08
C VAL A 464 28.53 15.47 19.69
N LEU A 465 27.55 14.57 19.55
CA LEU A 465 27.36 13.77 18.34
C LEU A 465 26.34 14.35 17.36
N ALA A 466 25.71 15.49 17.63
CA ALA A 466 24.77 16.10 16.70
C ALA A 466 25.41 16.42 15.34
N THR A 467 24.66 16.18 14.26
CA THR A 467 24.95 16.58 12.87
C THR A 467 23.67 17.07 12.21
N ALA A 468 23.78 17.58 10.97
CA ALA A 468 22.60 17.98 10.20
C ALA A 468 21.62 16.83 9.94
N ASP A 469 22.12 15.62 9.67
CA ASP A 469 21.33 14.40 9.39
C ASP A 469 20.97 13.59 10.66
N ASN A 470 21.59 13.90 11.80
CA ASN A 470 21.29 13.36 13.12
C ASN A 470 21.27 14.49 14.17
N PRO A 471 20.26 15.37 14.13
CA PRO A 471 20.25 16.59 14.95
C PRO A 471 20.13 16.32 16.45
N ARG A 472 19.59 15.15 16.84
CA ARG A 472 19.54 14.71 18.25
C ARG A 472 20.86 14.12 18.74
N GLY A 473 21.79 13.83 17.83
CA GLY A 473 23.09 13.24 18.14
C GLY A 473 22.99 11.86 18.81
N ASN A 474 21.96 11.07 18.49
CA ASN A 474 21.87 9.72 19.02
C ASN A 474 23.04 8.87 18.47
N PRO A 475 23.79 8.12 19.31
CA PRO A 475 24.89 7.29 18.82
C PRO A 475 24.43 6.26 17.80
N ASP A 476 25.16 6.12 16.70
CA ASP A 476 24.94 5.04 15.72
C ASP A 476 25.44 3.70 16.27
N VAL A 477 26.58 3.71 16.97
CA VAL A 477 27.12 2.54 17.67
C VAL A 477 27.46 2.90 19.12
N ILE A 478 27.15 1.99 20.05
CA ILE A 478 27.53 2.11 21.45
C ILE A 478 28.37 0.89 21.83
N VAL A 479 29.59 1.13 22.31
CA VAL A 479 30.45 0.08 22.86
C VAL A 479 30.16 -0.05 24.35
N GLU A 480 29.36 -1.06 24.67
CA GLU A 480 29.00 -1.48 26.03
C GLU A 480 30.08 -2.35 26.66
N ARG A 481 30.01 -2.49 27.99
CA ARG A 481 31.05 -3.08 28.84
C ARG A 481 30.48 -4.21 29.70
N ALA A 482 31.28 -5.24 29.91
CA ALA A 482 30.92 -6.31 30.84
C ALA A 482 31.02 -5.84 32.31
N GLY A 483 30.28 -6.51 33.19
CA GLY A 483 30.23 -6.22 34.62
C GLY A 483 29.36 -5.02 35.03
N GLN A 484 28.50 -4.51 34.13
CA GLN A 484 27.51 -3.46 34.42
C GLN A 484 26.19 -3.74 33.69
N ASP A 485 25.07 -3.31 34.29
CA ASP A 485 23.71 -3.49 33.74
C ASP A 485 23.17 -2.15 33.20
N THR A 486 23.89 -1.57 32.24
CA THR A 486 23.55 -0.29 31.59
C THR A 486 22.95 -0.47 30.20
N LEU A 487 22.66 -1.71 29.79
CA LEU A 487 22.08 -2.01 28.47
C LEU A 487 20.76 -1.27 28.23
N GLY A 488 19.95 -1.09 29.27
CA GLY A 488 18.73 -0.29 29.22
C GLY A 488 18.98 1.17 28.84
N ILE A 489 20.08 1.78 29.31
CA ILE A 489 20.48 3.14 28.93
C ILE A 489 20.94 3.15 27.47
N SER A 490 21.86 2.26 27.15
CA SER A 490 22.50 2.14 25.83
C SER A 490 21.46 1.94 24.73
N THR A 491 20.57 0.97 24.91
CA THR A 491 19.48 0.75 23.95
C THR A 491 18.57 1.96 23.84
N PHE A 492 18.28 2.70 24.92
CA PHE A 492 17.40 3.89 24.88
C PHE A 492 17.99 5.02 24.05
N ILE A 493 19.25 5.37 24.27
CA ILE A 493 19.87 6.53 23.60
C ILE A 493 20.41 6.21 22.20
N ALA A 494 20.64 4.94 21.86
CA ALA A 494 21.06 4.53 20.53
C ALA A 494 20.08 5.01 19.45
N ARG A 495 20.62 5.35 18.28
CA ARG A 495 19.86 5.87 17.14
C ARG A 495 18.69 4.94 16.78
N PRO A 496 17.44 5.45 16.67
CA PRO A 496 16.34 4.63 16.19
C PRO A 496 16.61 4.05 14.79
N PHE A 497 16.12 2.83 14.56
CA PHE A 497 16.14 2.06 13.31
C PHE A 497 17.50 1.51 12.86
N THR A 498 18.59 2.21 13.17
CA THR A 498 19.93 1.86 12.71
C THR A 498 20.92 1.61 13.83
N GLY A 499 20.59 2.02 15.06
CA GLY A 499 21.47 1.97 16.22
C GLY A 499 21.86 0.55 16.63
N VAL A 500 23.13 0.38 16.97
CA VAL A 500 23.71 -0.89 17.40
C VAL A 500 24.42 -0.72 18.73
N VAL A 501 24.15 -1.62 19.68
CA VAL A 501 24.96 -1.77 20.90
C VAL A 501 25.88 -2.99 20.71
N VAL A 502 27.16 -2.85 20.99
CA VAL A 502 28.15 -3.94 20.87
C VAL A 502 28.83 -4.21 22.20
N TYR A 503 29.06 -5.48 22.50
CA TYR A 503 29.94 -5.94 23.57
C TYR A 503 31.21 -6.54 22.97
N LEU A 504 32.35 -6.26 23.60
CA LEU A 504 33.67 -6.82 23.21
C LEU A 504 34.13 -7.93 24.17
N GLU A 505 33.70 -7.82 25.42
CA GLU A 505 34.12 -8.63 26.55
C GLU A 505 33.15 -9.80 26.78
N ALA A 506 33.61 -10.79 27.55
CA ALA A 506 32.76 -11.87 28.01
C ALA A 506 31.79 -11.34 29.08
N THR A 507 30.52 -11.73 28.97
CA THR A 507 29.43 -11.29 29.87
C THR A 507 28.84 -12.46 30.64
N ASP A 508 29.55 -13.58 30.72
CA ASP A 508 29.06 -14.76 31.44
C ASP A 508 28.78 -14.44 32.92
N GLY A 509 27.55 -14.73 33.35
CA GLY A 509 27.07 -14.43 34.71
C GLY A 509 26.55 -13.01 34.93
N ASP A 510 26.80 -12.08 33.99
CA ASP A 510 26.21 -10.74 34.02
C ASP A 510 24.72 -10.83 33.73
N ARG A 511 23.92 -10.19 34.58
CA ARG A 511 22.51 -9.92 34.30
C ARG A 511 22.44 -8.66 33.43
N LEU A 512 21.76 -8.77 32.30
CA LEU A 512 21.52 -7.67 31.39
C LEU A 512 20.02 -7.37 31.37
N SER A 513 19.64 -6.11 31.43
CA SER A 513 18.26 -5.65 31.42
C SER A 513 18.03 -4.49 30.47
N PHE A 514 16.89 -4.52 29.76
CA PHE A 514 16.50 -3.47 28.84
C PHE A 514 14.99 -3.40 28.63
N TYR A 515 14.54 -2.23 28.16
CA TYR A 515 13.13 -1.98 27.86
C TYR A 515 12.82 -2.43 26.42
N ALA A 516 12.00 -3.46 26.30
CA ALA A 516 11.75 -4.16 25.04
C ALA A 516 11.21 -3.30 23.89
N PRO A 517 10.18 -2.44 24.09
CA PRO A 517 9.61 -1.65 22.99
C PRO A 517 10.66 -0.78 22.31
N ASN A 518 11.59 -0.25 23.10
CA ASN A 518 12.63 0.62 22.56
C ASN A 518 13.65 -0.13 21.68
N VAL A 519 13.77 -1.45 21.78
CA VAL A 519 14.60 -2.27 20.91
C VAL A 519 13.82 -2.76 19.69
N TRP A 520 12.68 -3.44 19.86
CA TRP A 520 11.98 -4.02 18.72
C TRP A 520 11.33 -2.95 17.82
N MET A 521 10.58 -1.99 18.38
CA MET A 521 9.85 -0.99 17.60
C MET A 521 10.78 -0.09 16.79
N HIS A 522 12.00 0.09 17.28
CA HIS A 522 13.04 0.87 16.63
C HIS A 522 14.11 0.01 15.96
N GLY A 523 13.87 -1.28 15.70
CA GLY A 523 14.80 -2.14 14.94
C GLY A 523 16.24 -2.16 15.45
N LYS A 524 16.47 -1.96 16.75
CA LYS A 524 17.82 -1.86 17.32
C LYS A 524 18.44 -3.23 17.45
N ARG A 525 19.77 -3.29 17.35
CA ARG A 525 20.55 -4.53 17.44
C ARG A 525 21.50 -4.49 18.63
N VAL A 526 21.60 -5.59 19.36
CA VAL A 526 22.59 -5.78 20.42
C VAL A 526 23.46 -6.96 20.02
N LEU A 527 24.74 -6.71 19.78
CA LEU A 527 25.70 -7.71 19.28
C LEU A 527 26.68 -8.07 20.39
N PHE A 528 26.75 -9.35 20.71
CA PHE A 528 27.76 -9.94 21.56
C PHE A 528 28.77 -10.70 20.71
N PRO A 529 29.96 -11.03 21.24
CA PRO A 529 30.92 -11.88 20.52
C PRO A 529 30.31 -13.22 20.11
N ALA A 530 29.47 -13.80 20.98
CA ALA A 530 28.92 -15.15 20.84
C ALA A 530 27.47 -15.22 20.34
N PHE A 531 26.69 -14.13 20.35
CA PHE A 531 25.29 -14.14 19.91
C PHE A 531 24.76 -12.72 19.62
N ALA A 532 23.53 -12.61 19.11
CA ALA A 532 22.88 -11.32 18.89
C ALA A 532 21.42 -11.29 19.37
N ILE A 533 20.97 -10.11 19.78
CA ILE A 533 19.56 -9.79 20.03
C ILE A 533 19.13 -8.76 18.98
N LEU A 534 18.12 -9.10 18.20
CA LEU A 534 17.68 -8.34 17.03
C LEU A 534 16.23 -7.90 17.23
N GLY A 535 15.99 -6.60 17.33
CA GLY A 535 14.65 -6.04 17.29
C GLY A 535 14.09 -6.06 15.87
N SER A 536 12.85 -6.51 15.71
CA SER A 536 12.09 -6.39 14.46
C SER A 536 10.72 -5.79 14.75
N HIS A 537 10.17 -5.05 13.79
CA HIS A 537 8.84 -4.47 13.89
C HIS A 537 8.21 -4.40 12.50
N LEU A 538 6.98 -4.90 12.40
CA LEU A 538 6.14 -5.01 11.20
C LEU A 538 6.95 -5.28 9.92
N SER A 539 6.59 -4.63 8.82
CA SER A 539 7.32 -4.59 7.55
C SER A 539 7.13 -3.21 6.93
N ASN A 540 7.73 -2.95 5.77
CA ASN A 540 7.26 -1.91 4.87
C ASN A 540 6.33 -2.50 3.79
N ALA A 541 5.67 -1.63 3.01
CA ALA A 541 4.72 -2.04 1.98
C ALA A 541 5.36 -2.87 0.85
N HIS A 542 6.66 -2.68 0.57
CA HIS A 542 7.37 -3.47 -0.44
C HIS A 542 7.56 -4.91 0.03
N GLN A 543 8.02 -5.11 1.26
CA GLN A 543 8.14 -6.43 1.89
C GLN A 543 6.78 -7.13 2.01
N ALA A 544 5.72 -6.37 2.30
CA ALA A 544 4.35 -6.91 2.30
C ALA A 544 3.90 -7.38 0.90
N ASP A 545 4.21 -6.63 -0.17
CA ASP A 545 3.97 -7.07 -1.57
C ASP A 545 4.76 -8.34 -1.91
N GLU A 546 6.00 -8.49 -1.41
CA GLU A 546 6.77 -9.73 -1.59
C GLU A 546 6.10 -10.94 -0.93
N VAL A 547 5.50 -10.76 0.25
CA VAL A 547 4.70 -11.81 0.91
C VAL A 547 3.50 -12.20 0.06
N VAL A 548 2.77 -11.23 -0.50
CA VAL A 548 1.65 -11.51 -1.45
C VAL A 548 2.15 -12.35 -2.64
N ARG A 549 3.31 -12.00 -3.21
CA ARG A 549 3.90 -12.76 -4.33
C ARG A 549 4.32 -14.18 -3.95
N LEU A 550 4.79 -14.40 -2.71
CA LEU A 550 5.08 -15.74 -2.20
C LEU A 550 3.80 -16.58 -2.09
N ILE A 551 2.70 -15.98 -1.66
CA ILE A 551 1.38 -16.63 -1.64
C ILE A 551 0.93 -16.96 -3.06
N ASP A 552 1.01 -16.02 -4.02
CA ASP A 552 0.63 -16.23 -5.42
C ASP A 552 1.40 -17.37 -6.10
N ARG A 553 2.67 -17.57 -5.70
CA ARG A 553 3.51 -18.69 -6.17
C ARG A 553 3.21 -20.00 -5.44
N GLY A 554 2.46 -19.96 -4.35
CA GLY A 554 2.16 -21.13 -3.50
C GLY A 554 3.28 -21.49 -2.53
N ALA A 555 4.24 -20.60 -2.32
CA ALA A 555 5.34 -20.82 -1.39
C ALA A 555 4.91 -20.66 0.08
N LEU A 556 3.92 -19.80 0.33
CA LEU A 556 3.29 -19.63 1.63
C LEU A 556 1.80 -19.96 1.54
N THR A 557 1.28 -20.66 2.56
CA THR A 557 -0.14 -21.01 2.66
C THR A 557 -0.75 -20.25 3.84
N ILE A 558 -1.89 -19.61 3.61
CA ILE A 558 -2.68 -18.96 4.66
C ILE A 558 -3.67 -19.98 5.22
N HIS A 559 -3.91 -19.89 6.52
CA HIS A 559 -4.83 -20.76 7.21
C HIS A 559 -6.21 -20.10 7.23
N PRO A 560 -7.30 -20.85 7.00
CA PRO A 560 -8.64 -20.31 7.14
C PRO A 560 -8.87 -19.71 8.54
N PRO A 561 -9.26 -18.43 8.65
CA PRO A 561 -9.62 -17.84 9.93
C PRO A 561 -11.01 -18.32 10.37
N ALA A 562 -11.29 -18.25 11.68
CA ALA A 562 -12.68 -18.32 12.13
C ALA A 562 -13.40 -17.02 11.74
N VAL A 563 -14.54 -17.16 11.06
CA VAL A 563 -15.32 -16.04 10.52
C VAL A 563 -16.45 -15.69 11.48
N HIS A 564 -16.50 -14.43 11.90
CA HIS A 564 -17.48 -13.88 12.83
C HIS A 564 -18.39 -12.86 12.15
N ASP A 565 -19.58 -12.68 12.71
CA ASP A 565 -20.48 -11.61 12.29
C ASP A 565 -20.10 -10.27 12.94
N TRP A 566 -20.46 -9.15 12.30
CA TRP A 566 -20.14 -7.80 12.77
C TRP A 566 -20.46 -7.54 14.25
N LYS A 567 -21.57 -8.08 14.74
CA LYS A 567 -22.02 -7.94 16.14
C LYS A 567 -21.13 -8.67 17.15
N GLU A 568 -20.35 -9.64 16.70
CA GLU A 568 -19.52 -10.52 17.53
C GLU A 568 -18.09 -10.00 17.66
N LEU A 569 -17.74 -8.88 17.00
CA LEU A 569 -16.37 -8.34 16.96
C LEU A 569 -15.75 -8.21 18.35
N ALA A 570 -16.48 -7.64 19.30
CA ALA A 570 -15.98 -7.41 20.66
C ALA A 570 -15.76 -8.72 21.43
N GLU A 571 -16.69 -9.68 21.32
CA GLU A 571 -16.58 -11.00 21.96
C GLU A 571 -15.50 -11.89 21.32
N ALA A 572 -15.28 -11.76 20.01
CA ALA A 572 -14.17 -12.44 19.33
C ALA A 572 -12.81 -11.92 19.81
N HIS A 573 -12.65 -10.61 19.98
CA HIS A 573 -11.45 -10.04 20.62
C HIS A 573 -11.34 -10.44 22.10
N GLN A 574 -12.45 -10.56 22.82
CA GLN A 574 -12.44 -11.08 24.19
C GLN A 574 -11.91 -12.51 24.25
N ALA A 575 -12.28 -13.38 23.31
CA ALA A 575 -11.72 -14.72 23.20
C ALA A 575 -10.21 -14.72 22.86
N MET A 576 -9.72 -13.70 22.16
CA MET A 576 -8.28 -13.46 22.00
C MET A 576 -7.60 -13.08 23.32
N HIS A 577 -8.20 -12.16 24.06
CA HIS A 577 -7.72 -11.72 25.37
C HIS A 577 -7.61 -12.88 26.36
N GLU A 578 -8.63 -13.73 26.40
CA GLU A 578 -8.72 -14.89 27.30
C GLU A 578 -7.99 -16.14 26.76
N ASN A 579 -7.32 -16.04 25.60
CA ASN A 579 -6.60 -17.14 24.95
C ASN A 579 -7.47 -18.39 24.71
N ARG A 580 -8.74 -18.19 24.37
CA ARG A 580 -9.74 -19.24 24.07
C ARG A 580 -9.90 -19.56 22.58
N HIS A 581 -9.22 -18.82 21.71
CA HIS A 581 -9.28 -18.98 20.26
C HIS A 581 -8.21 -19.95 19.74
N ALA A 582 -8.40 -20.43 18.51
CA ALA A 582 -7.40 -21.17 17.74
C ALA A 582 -7.27 -20.55 16.34
N GLY A 583 -6.04 -20.37 15.87
CA GLY A 583 -5.78 -19.75 14.57
C GLY A 583 -6.07 -18.25 14.53
N THR A 584 -6.21 -17.70 13.33
CA THR A 584 -6.57 -16.30 13.08
C THR A 584 -8.09 -16.12 13.08
N LEU A 585 -8.56 -14.89 13.29
CA LEU A 585 -9.98 -14.56 13.30
C LEU A 585 -10.26 -13.42 12.32
N THR A 586 -11.45 -13.39 11.73
CA THR A 586 -11.93 -12.29 10.90
C THR A 586 -13.40 -12.01 11.15
N VAL A 587 -13.84 -10.80 10.81
CA VAL A 587 -15.23 -10.36 10.92
C VAL A 587 -15.76 -9.89 9.56
N ARG A 588 -17.01 -10.27 9.25
CA ARG A 588 -17.76 -9.73 8.11
C ARG A 588 -18.18 -8.29 8.37
N VAL A 589 -17.92 -7.40 7.42
CA VAL A 589 -18.29 -5.97 7.51
C VAL A 589 -19.29 -5.61 6.41
N GLY A 590 -18.81 -5.44 5.19
CA GLY A 590 -19.60 -5.25 3.96
C GLY A 590 -19.92 -6.55 3.22
N ALA A 591 -19.88 -7.67 3.92
CA ALA A 591 -20.06 -9.01 3.35
C ALA A 591 -21.16 -9.80 4.07
N THR A 592 -21.76 -10.74 3.36
CA THR A 592 -22.61 -11.80 3.91
C THR A 592 -21.90 -13.14 3.81
N GLY A 593 -22.44 -14.20 4.44
CA GLY A 593 -21.87 -15.55 4.33
C GLY A 593 -21.74 -16.07 2.89
N ALA A 594 -22.47 -15.49 1.93
CA ALA A 594 -22.33 -15.84 0.51
C ALA A 594 -20.95 -15.48 -0.09
N LEU A 595 -20.17 -14.64 0.60
CA LEU A 595 -18.83 -14.23 0.15
C LEU A 595 -17.69 -14.99 0.83
N ASP A 596 -17.97 -15.92 1.75
CA ASP A 596 -16.92 -16.56 2.55
C ASP A 596 -15.95 -17.41 1.71
N ASP A 597 -16.47 -18.08 0.67
CA ASP A 597 -15.66 -18.90 -0.24
C ASP A 597 -15.19 -18.14 -1.49
N VAL A 598 -15.53 -16.85 -1.59
CA VAL A 598 -15.20 -16.00 -2.75
C VAL A 598 -13.72 -15.62 -2.72
N ARG A 599 -13.10 -15.53 -3.90
CA ARG A 599 -11.65 -15.28 -4.05
C ARG A 599 -11.30 -14.10 -4.97
N THR A 600 -12.24 -13.64 -5.78
CA THR A 600 -11.98 -12.64 -6.81
C THR A 600 -13.04 -11.55 -6.80
N GLY A 601 -12.66 -10.33 -7.20
CA GLY A 601 -13.59 -9.20 -7.28
C GLY A 601 -14.77 -9.50 -8.21
N ARG A 602 -14.55 -10.21 -9.32
CA ARG A 602 -15.63 -10.66 -10.22
C ARG A 602 -16.71 -11.44 -9.47
N ARG A 603 -16.30 -12.44 -8.68
CA ARG A 603 -17.22 -13.28 -7.92
C ARG A 603 -17.97 -12.49 -6.84
N VAL A 604 -17.37 -11.44 -6.28
CA VAL A 604 -18.07 -10.49 -5.39
C VAL A 604 -19.21 -9.80 -6.14
N TYR A 605 -18.94 -9.23 -7.31
CA TYR A 605 -19.96 -8.59 -8.14
C TYR A 605 -21.07 -9.58 -8.58
N GLU A 606 -20.72 -10.82 -8.97
CA GLU A 606 -21.69 -11.86 -9.32
C GLU A 606 -22.61 -12.22 -8.12
N ALA A 607 -22.04 -12.35 -6.92
CA ALA A 607 -22.82 -12.59 -5.70
C ALA A 607 -23.78 -11.42 -5.37
N TRP A 608 -23.47 -10.23 -5.86
CA TRP A 608 -24.33 -9.05 -5.78
C TRP A 608 -25.26 -8.89 -6.99
N GLY A 609 -25.35 -9.89 -7.87
CA GLY A 609 -26.27 -9.92 -9.00
C GLY A 609 -25.76 -9.23 -10.26
N SER A 610 -24.49 -8.88 -10.35
CA SER A 610 -23.89 -8.43 -11.60
C SER A 610 -23.72 -9.59 -12.59
N ARG A 611 -23.96 -9.32 -13.87
CA ARG A 611 -23.78 -10.31 -14.96
C ARG A 611 -22.58 -9.93 -15.82
N PHE A 612 -21.77 -10.92 -16.18
CA PHE A 612 -20.60 -10.71 -17.03
C PHE A 612 -20.78 -11.37 -18.40
N VAL A 613 -20.36 -10.67 -19.45
CA VAL A 613 -20.25 -11.19 -20.82
C VAL A 613 -18.87 -10.86 -21.33
N ASP A 614 -18.02 -11.87 -21.47
CA ASP A 614 -16.63 -11.69 -21.87
C ASP A 614 -16.40 -12.09 -23.33
N GLY A 615 -15.74 -11.20 -24.06
CA GLY A 615 -15.00 -11.50 -25.28
C GLY A 615 -13.48 -11.41 -25.04
N PRO A 616 -12.66 -11.88 -25.98
CA PRO A 616 -11.21 -11.81 -25.90
C PRO A 616 -10.64 -10.38 -25.82
N ALA A 617 -11.32 -9.38 -26.40
CA ALA A 617 -10.89 -7.98 -26.44
C ALA A 617 -11.83 -7.03 -25.67
N VAL A 618 -13.11 -7.39 -25.51
CA VAL A 618 -14.10 -6.56 -24.78
C VAL A 618 -14.78 -7.38 -23.69
N ARG A 619 -14.86 -6.82 -22.49
CA ARG A 619 -15.63 -7.37 -21.36
C ARG A 619 -16.79 -6.46 -21.03
N VAL A 620 -17.95 -7.05 -20.74
CA VAL A 620 -19.14 -6.32 -20.31
C VAL A 620 -19.54 -6.80 -18.93
N ARG A 621 -19.65 -5.88 -17.97
CA ARG A 621 -20.28 -6.11 -16.66
C ARG A 621 -21.59 -5.35 -16.60
N ILE A 622 -22.70 -6.01 -16.28
CA ILE A 622 -24.02 -5.41 -16.18
C ILE A 622 -24.41 -5.42 -14.71
N ASP A 623 -24.57 -4.23 -14.13
CA ASP A 623 -24.83 -4.02 -12.71
C ASP A 623 -26.28 -3.56 -12.50
N PRO A 624 -27.04 -4.16 -11.56
CA PRO A 624 -28.30 -3.57 -11.12
C PRO A 624 -28.04 -2.27 -10.36
N VAL A 625 -28.87 -1.23 -10.58
CA VAL A 625 -28.66 0.08 -9.93
C VAL A 625 -28.98 0.08 -8.44
N ALA A 626 -29.79 -0.88 -7.99
CA ALA A 626 -30.06 -1.19 -6.59
C ALA A 626 -30.73 -2.58 -6.49
N PRO A 627 -30.67 -3.26 -5.33
CA PRO A 627 -31.42 -4.49 -5.11
C PRO A 627 -32.93 -4.31 -5.37
N GLY A 628 -33.53 -5.22 -6.14
CA GLY A 628 -34.96 -5.22 -6.44
C GLY A 628 -35.44 -4.19 -7.48
N ARG A 629 -34.53 -3.36 -8.02
CA ARG A 629 -34.81 -2.43 -9.12
C ARG A 629 -34.57 -3.11 -10.48
N PRO A 630 -35.46 -2.91 -11.48
CA PRO A 630 -35.24 -3.45 -12.82
C PRO A 630 -34.13 -2.73 -13.59
N GLU A 631 -33.81 -1.48 -13.23
CA GLU A 631 -32.85 -0.64 -13.95
C GLU A 631 -31.40 -1.12 -13.76
N LYS A 632 -30.61 -1.04 -14.84
CA LYS A 632 -29.23 -1.53 -14.89
C LYS A 632 -28.31 -0.53 -15.58
N VAL A 633 -27.03 -0.64 -15.26
CA VAL A 633 -25.94 0.06 -15.95
C VAL A 633 -24.91 -0.96 -16.40
N ALA A 634 -24.45 -0.85 -17.64
CA ALA A 634 -23.37 -1.70 -18.15
C ALA A 634 -22.02 -0.98 -18.13
N LEU A 635 -20.95 -1.68 -17.80
CA LEU A 635 -19.56 -1.28 -17.97
C LEU A 635 -18.94 -2.12 -19.08
N VAL A 636 -18.62 -1.49 -20.20
CA VAL A 636 -17.92 -2.05 -21.35
C VAL A 636 -16.44 -1.67 -21.24
N THR A 637 -15.56 -2.67 -21.14
CA THR A 637 -14.12 -2.47 -20.99
C THR A 637 -13.37 -3.11 -22.13
N ILE A 638 -12.62 -2.31 -22.90
CA ILE A 638 -11.68 -2.80 -23.92
C ILE A 638 -10.36 -3.19 -23.23
N ASP A 639 -9.89 -4.41 -23.42
CA ASP A 639 -8.65 -4.93 -22.81
C ASP A 639 -7.78 -5.61 -23.87
N VAL A 640 -6.97 -4.79 -24.57
CA VAL A 640 -6.04 -5.25 -25.60
C VAL A 640 -4.65 -4.67 -25.30
N PRO A 641 -3.91 -5.25 -24.33
CA PRO A 641 -2.61 -4.74 -23.94
C PRO A 641 -1.59 -4.79 -25.09
N PRO A 642 -0.55 -3.94 -25.07
CA PRO A 642 -0.22 -2.98 -24.02
C PRO A 642 -0.90 -1.60 -24.16
N ALA A 643 -1.59 -1.32 -25.27
CA ALA A 643 -2.06 0.03 -25.58
C ALA A 643 -3.44 0.08 -26.27
N ASN A 644 -4.37 -0.80 -25.89
CA ASN A 644 -5.77 -0.89 -26.34
C ASN A 644 -5.99 -0.37 -27.77
N ALA A 645 -5.94 -1.26 -28.76
CA ALA A 645 -6.11 -0.91 -30.17
C ALA A 645 -7.47 -1.37 -30.75
N LEU A 646 -8.00 -0.61 -31.70
CA LEU A 646 -9.18 -0.95 -32.49
C LEU A 646 -8.76 -1.69 -33.75
N GLY A 647 -8.49 -2.99 -33.59
CA GLY A 647 -8.36 -3.93 -34.70
C GLY A 647 -9.67 -4.64 -35.01
N GLY A 648 -9.68 -5.46 -36.06
CA GLY A 648 -10.86 -6.24 -36.47
C GLY A 648 -11.50 -7.05 -35.33
N ALA A 649 -10.69 -7.75 -34.53
CA ALA A 649 -11.18 -8.54 -33.39
C ALA A 649 -11.82 -7.67 -32.29
N THR A 650 -11.27 -6.49 -32.01
CA THR A 650 -11.87 -5.54 -31.07
C THR A 650 -13.23 -5.03 -31.58
N LEU A 651 -13.35 -4.77 -32.88
CA LEU A 651 -14.61 -4.38 -33.51
C LEU A 651 -15.64 -5.52 -33.48
N ASP A 652 -15.24 -6.76 -33.75
CA ASP A 652 -16.09 -7.96 -33.62
C ASP A 652 -16.66 -8.07 -32.20
N ASP A 653 -15.82 -7.87 -31.19
CA ASP A 653 -16.20 -7.95 -29.78
C ASP A 653 -17.11 -6.79 -29.35
N LEU A 654 -16.85 -5.58 -29.83
CA LEU A 654 -17.74 -4.43 -29.61
C LEU A 654 -19.11 -4.65 -30.25
N GLU A 655 -19.18 -5.22 -31.46
CA GLU A 655 -20.46 -5.59 -32.10
C GLU A 655 -21.24 -6.59 -31.24
N ARG A 656 -20.57 -7.63 -30.72
CA ARG A 656 -21.18 -8.60 -29.81
C ARG A 656 -21.64 -7.95 -28.51
N ALA A 657 -20.85 -7.05 -27.94
CA ALA A 657 -21.23 -6.30 -26.76
C ALA A 657 -22.50 -5.47 -27.03
N LEU A 658 -22.58 -4.77 -28.16
CA LEU A 658 -23.77 -3.99 -28.51
C LEU A 658 -25.01 -4.87 -28.70
N GLN A 659 -24.91 -6.04 -29.32
CA GLN A 659 -26.04 -6.97 -29.44
C GLN A 659 -26.61 -7.36 -28.06
N VAL A 660 -25.72 -7.57 -27.09
CA VAL A 660 -26.13 -7.84 -25.70
C VAL A 660 -26.79 -6.62 -25.07
N LEU A 661 -26.21 -5.42 -25.24
CA LEU A 661 -26.75 -4.20 -24.64
C LEU A 661 -28.10 -3.80 -25.25
N GLU A 662 -28.27 -3.93 -26.57
CA GLU A 662 -29.51 -3.64 -27.31
C GLU A 662 -30.68 -4.52 -26.84
N THR A 663 -30.39 -5.72 -26.33
CA THR A 663 -31.39 -6.69 -25.90
C THR A 663 -31.49 -6.83 -24.38
N GLU A 664 -30.69 -6.09 -23.60
CA GLU A 664 -30.65 -6.20 -22.14
C GLU A 664 -31.87 -5.53 -21.49
N PRO A 665 -32.77 -6.27 -20.82
CA PRO A 665 -33.94 -5.69 -20.20
C PRO A 665 -33.56 -4.79 -19.03
N GLY A 666 -34.12 -3.58 -19.00
CA GLY A 666 -33.90 -2.60 -17.94
C GLY A 666 -32.57 -1.85 -18.03
N LEU A 667 -31.78 -2.03 -19.11
CA LEU A 667 -30.57 -1.25 -19.30
C LEU A 667 -30.89 0.23 -19.52
N GLY A 668 -30.49 1.08 -18.57
CA GLY A 668 -30.71 2.52 -18.64
C GLY A 668 -29.52 3.32 -19.19
N ALA A 669 -28.30 2.82 -19.03
CA ALA A 669 -27.08 3.44 -19.56
C ALA A 669 -25.94 2.42 -19.72
N ALA A 670 -24.96 2.76 -20.55
CA ALA A 670 -23.70 2.01 -20.67
C ALA A 670 -22.50 2.94 -20.49
N VAL A 671 -21.42 2.47 -19.87
CA VAL A 671 -20.15 3.17 -19.70
C VAL A 671 -19.08 2.41 -20.47
N LEU A 672 -18.34 3.10 -21.33
CA LEU A 672 -17.24 2.55 -22.11
C LEU A 672 -15.90 3.04 -21.53
N THR A 673 -14.96 2.13 -21.30
CA THR A 673 -13.61 2.46 -20.84
C THR A 673 -12.55 1.48 -21.37
N GLY A 674 -11.28 1.78 -21.08
CA GLY A 674 -10.14 0.89 -21.35
C GLY A 674 -9.57 0.24 -20.09
N ALA A 675 -9.12 -1.00 -20.20
CA ALA A 675 -8.32 -1.66 -19.16
C ALA A 675 -6.89 -1.07 -19.13
N GLY A 676 -6.18 -1.28 -18.02
CA GLY A 676 -4.84 -0.72 -17.84
C GLY A 676 -4.82 0.81 -17.72
N THR A 677 -3.75 1.47 -18.15
CA THR A 677 -3.55 2.91 -17.91
C THR A 677 -4.07 3.81 -19.03
N LEU A 678 -4.68 3.26 -20.08
CA LEU A 678 -5.12 3.98 -21.27
C LEU A 678 -6.55 3.60 -21.65
N PHE A 679 -7.28 4.54 -22.27
CA PHE A 679 -8.57 4.27 -22.90
C PHE A 679 -8.37 3.43 -24.16
N VAL A 680 -8.05 4.05 -25.30
CA VAL A 680 -7.81 3.41 -26.59
C VAL A 680 -6.82 4.26 -27.39
N ALA A 681 -5.67 3.70 -27.76
CA ALA A 681 -4.60 4.47 -28.41
C ALA A 681 -4.80 4.66 -29.92
N GLY A 682 -5.80 4.02 -30.52
CA GLY A 682 -6.14 4.19 -31.93
C GLY A 682 -6.42 2.89 -32.66
N ALA A 683 -6.43 2.95 -33.99
CA ALA A 683 -6.54 1.79 -34.85
C ALA A 683 -5.28 0.90 -34.78
N ASP A 684 -5.41 -0.39 -35.10
CA ASP A 684 -4.25 -1.28 -35.23
C ASP A 684 -3.44 -0.94 -36.49
N ILE A 685 -2.33 -0.22 -36.29
CA ILE A 685 -1.43 0.22 -37.35
C ILE A 685 -0.81 -0.95 -38.12
N ARG A 686 -0.56 -2.10 -37.45
CA ARG A 686 -0.01 -3.29 -38.14
C ARG A 686 -1.06 -3.91 -39.04
N GLN A 687 -2.32 -3.94 -38.60
CA GLN A 687 -3.42 -4.39 -39.44
C GLN A 687 -3.61 -3.46 -40.65
N LEU A 688 -3.60 -2.13 -40.44
CA LEU A 688 -3.68 -1.17 -41.53
C LEU A 688 -2.56 -1.37 -42.56
N ARG A 689 -1.32 -1.59 -42.10
CA ARG A 689 -0.17 -1.82 -42.97
C ARG A 689 -0.22 -3.14 -43.74
N ALA A 690 -0.98 -4.13 -43.25
CA ALA A 690 -1.09 -5.46 -43.85
C ALA A 690 -2.08 -5.50 -45.03
N PHE A 691 -3.01 -4.55 -45.13
CA PHE A 691 -3.96 -4.53 -46.26
C PHE A 691 -3.26 -4.19 -47.57
N ALA A 692 -3.59 -4.97 -48.60
CA ALA A 692 -2.97 -4.84 -49.92
C ALA A 692 -3.80 -3.94 -50.83
N ARG A 693 -5.11 -3.85 -50.62
CA ARG A 693 -6.05 -3.17 -51.50
C ARG A 693 -6.80 -2.04 -50.79
N PRO A 694 -7.01 -0.87 -51.42
CA PRO A 694 -7.76 0.24 -50.85
C PRO A 694 -9.15 -0.16 -50.30
N GLU A 695 -9.84 -1.06 -51.01
CA GLU A 695 -11.20 -1.49 -50.68
C GLU A 695 -11.27 -2.26 -49.34
N GLU A 696 -10.18 -2.93 -48.94
CA GLU A 696 -10.10 -3.65 -47.66
C GLU A 696 -10.05 -2.68 -46.48
N VAL A 697 -9.32 -1.58 -46.65
CA VAL A 697 -9.20 -0.51 -45.66
C VAL A 697 -10.48 0.33 -45.61
N GLU A 698 -11.06 0.64 -46.77
CA GLU A 698 -12.37 1.31 -46.86
C GLU A 698 -13.44 0.49 -46.13
N ALA A 699 -13.48 -0.83 -46.35
CA ALA A 699 -14.43 -1.72 -45.67
C ALA A 699 -14.23 -1.72 -44.14
N LEU A 700 -12.99 -1.71 -43.66
CA LEU A 700 -12.69 -1.59 -42.23
C LEU A 700 -13.19 -0.25 -41.66
N ALA A 701 -12.91 0.86 -42.35
CA ALA A 701 -13.35 2.19 -41.95
C ALA A 701 -14.88 2.32 -41.92
N ALA A 702 -15.55 1.89 -42.99
CA ALA A 702 -17.01 1.90 -43.09
C ALA A 702 -17.65 1.04 -41.99
N ARG A 703 -17.05 -0.11 -41.67
CA ARG A 703 -17.48 -0.96 -40.56
C ARG A 703 -17.36 -0.26 -39.21
N ALA A 704 -16.21 0.36 -38.92
CA ALA A 704 -16.00 1.10 -37.68
C ALA A 704 -16.98 2.28 -37.55
N GLN A 705 -17.18 3.04 -38.63
CA GLN A 705 -18.15 4.14 -38.68
C GLN A 705 -19.60 3.65 -38.43
N ALA A 706 -20.00 2.52 -39.03
CA ALA A 706 -21.32 1.92 -38.81
C ALA A 706 -21.50 1.45 -37.37
N LEU A 707 -20.46 0.87 -36.77
CA LEU A 707 -20.44 0.49 -35.36
C LEU A 707 -20.59 1.72 -34.45
N PHE A 708 -19.87 2.80 -34.73
CA PHE A 708 -19.94 4.04 -33.97
C PHE A 708 -21.31 4.71 -34.09
N LEU A 709 -21.95 4.62 -35.26
CA LEU A 709 -23.34 5.07 -35.43
C LEU A 709 -24.31 4.23 -34.58
N ARG A 710 -24.12 2.90 -34.49
CA ARG A 710 -24.91 2.05 -33.58
C ARG A 710 -24.71 2.43 -32.12
N ILE A 711 -23.48 2.74 -31.70
CA ILE A 711 -23.20 3.29 -30.35
C ILE A 711 -23.98 4.59 -30.13
N ALA A 712 -23.94 5.50 -31.10
CA ALA A 712 -24.61 6.79 -31.04
C ALA A 712 -26.14 6.69 -30.98
N GLN A 713 -26.71 5.62 -31.55
CA GLN A 713 -28.14 5.34 -31.61
C GLN A 713 -28.63 4.36 -30.54
N LEU A 714 -27.75 3.88 -29.66
CA LEU A 714 -28.10 2.93 -28.62
C LEU A 714 -29.18 3.53 -27.70
N PRO A 715 -30.33 2.85 -27.48
CA PRO A 715 -31.40 3.37 -26.62
C PRO A 715 -30.95 3.67 -25.19
N ALA A 716 -30.06 2.82 -24.66
CA ALA A 716 -29.31 3.10 -23.43
C ALA A 716 -28.08 3.94 -23.79
N PRO A 717 -28.06 5.25 -23.53
CA PRO A 717 -26.96 6.13 -23.95
C PRO A 717 -25.61 5.64 -23.40
N MET A 718 -24.61 5.61 -24.28
CA MET A 718 -23.26 5.23 -23.92
C MET A 718 -22.44 6.45 -23.47
N ILE A 719 -21.74 6.32 -22.34
CA ILE A 719 -20.87 7.33 -21.73
C ILE A 719 -19.43 6.87 -21.87
N ALA A 720 -18.55 7.70 -22.43
CA ALA A 720 -17.12 7.40 -22.46
C ALA A 720 -16.48 7.82 -21.13
N ALA A 721 -15.79 6.90 -20.47
CA ALA A 721 -14.88 7.16 -19.35
C ALA A 721 -13.44 7.11 -19.84
N VAL A 722 -12.93 8.27 -20.24
CA VAL A 722 -11.62 8.43 -20.88
C VAL A 722 -10.53 8.68 -19.83
N ASP A 723 -9.60 7.74 -19.72
CA ASP A 723 -8.41 7.88 -18.88
C ASP A 723 -7.14 7.58 -19.69
N GLY A 724 -6.06 8.32 -19.46
CA GLY A 724 -4.84 8.22 -20.28
C GLY A 724 -5.07 8.61 -21.75
N TYR A 725 -4.71 7.77 -22.71
CA TYR A 725 -4.76 8.12 -24.13
C TYR A 725 -6.08 7.71 -24.81
N ALA A 726 -6.72 8.68 -25.47
CA ALA A 726 -7.75 8.46 -26.48
C ALA A 726 -7.28 9.13 -27.78
N LEU A 727 -6.63 8.36 -28.66
CA LEU A 727 -5.98 8.89 -29.86
C LEU A 727 -6.55 8.24 -31.10
N GLY A 728 -6.65 9.01 -32.18
CA GLY A 728 -7.07 8.51 -33.48
C GLY A 728 -8.43 7.81 -33.42
N GLY A 729 -8.50 6.57 -33.90
CA GLY A 729 -9.65 5.67 -33.74
C GLY A 729 -10.23 5.61 -32.31
N GLY A 730 -9.40 5.69 -31.27
CA GLY A 730 -9.87 5.76 -29.88
C GLY A 730 -10.54 7.08 -29.52
N ASN A 731 -10.03 8.20 -30.05
CA ASN A 731 -10.70 9.49 -29.95
C ASN A 731 -11.99 9.52 -30.78
N GLU A 732 -12.02 8.87 -31.93
CA GLU A 732 -13.23 8.73 -32.76
C GLU A 732 -14.31 7.92 -32.02
N LEU A 733 -13.93 6.81 -31.37
CA LEU A 733 -14.83 6.00 -30.55
C LEU A 733 -15.44 6.77 -29.38
N GLN A 734 -14.65 7.54 -28.62
CA GLN A 734 -15.21 8.33 -27.51
C GLN A 734 -16.13 9.45 -28.01
N MET A 735 -15.78 10.10 -29.14
CA MET A 735 -16.63 11.14 -29.73
C MET A 735 -18.01 10.62 -30.16
N ALA A 736 -18.10 9.35 -30.56
CA ALA A 736 -19.34 8.70 -30.95
C ALA A 736 -20.32 8.48 -29.79
N CYS A 737 -19.83 8.43 -28.55
CA CYS A 737 -20.64 8.26 -27.34
C CYS A 737 -21.58 9.45 -27.10
N ALA A 738 -22.64 9.25 -26.33
CA ALA A 738 -23.64 10.28 -26.02
C ALA A 738 -23.14 11.32 -25.00
N TYR A 739 -22.20 10.92 -24.12
CA TYR A 739 -21.60 11.78 -23.10
C TYR A 739 -20.15 11.36 -22.84
N ARG A 740 -19.25 12.30 -22.54
CA ARG A 740 -17.80 12.04 -22.47
C ARG A 740 -17.19 12.64 -21.23
N VAL A 741 -16.69 11.79 -20.35
CA VAL A 741 -15.99 12.14 -19.11
C VAL A 741 -14.51 11.79 -19.26
N ALA A 742 -13.63 12.76 -19.06
CA ALA A 742 -12.18 12.55 -19.14
C ALA A 742 -11.52 12.76 -17.78
N SER A 743 -10.46 12.00 -17.48
CA SER A 743 -9.61 12.28 -16.32
C SER A 743 -8.71 13.49 -16.61
N ARG A 744 -8.19 14.15 -15.58
CA ARG A 744 -7.23 15.27 -15.75
C ARG A 744 -5.95 14.87 -16.49
N ARG A 745 -5.54 13.60 -16.38
CA ARG A 745 -4.35 13.08 -17.07
C ARG A 745 -4.65 12.61 -18.50
N ALA A 746 -5.90 12.68 -18.94
CA ALA A 746 -6.25 12.23 -20.26
C ALA A 746 -5.66 13.15 -21.33
N GLU A 747 -5.06 12.55 -22.36
CA GLU A 747 -4.60 13.24 -23.55
C GLU A 747 -5.32 12.68 -24.77
N LEU A 748 -5.94 13.58 -25.54
CA LEU A 748 -6.74 13.23 -26.70
C LEU A 748 -6.19 13.89 -27.96
N GLY A 749 -6.44 13.32 -29.14
CA GLY A 749 -6.01 13.92 -30.39
C GLY A 749 -6.20 13.02 -31.61
N GLN A 750 -5.84 13.56 -32.78
CA GLN A 750 -5.93 12.88 -34.08
C GLN A 750 -4.53 12.85 -34.73
N PRO A 751 -3.69 11.87 -34.34
CA PRO A 751 -2.29 11.82 -34.77
C PRO A 751 -2.09 11.31 -36.21
N GLU A 752 -3.14 10.94 -36.94
CA GLU A 752 -3.12 10.25 -38.24
C GLU A 752 -2.28 10.94 -39.30
N ILE A 753 -2.24 12.27 -39.30
CA ILE A 753 -1.39 13.02 -40.21
C ILE A 753 0.09 12.62 -40.09
N ASN A 754 0.52 12.13 -38.91
CA ASN A 754 1.86 11.60 -38.69
C ASN A 754 2.17 10.36 -39.53
N LEU A 755 1.13 9.57 -39.82
CA LEU A 755 1.15 8.31 -40.54
C LEU A 755 0.98 8.49 -42.06
N HIS A 756 0.87 9.73 -42.56
CA HIS A 756 0.47 10.04 -43.94
C HIS A 756 -0.99 9.66 -44.25
N VAL A 757 -1.86 9.56 -43.26
CA VAL A 757 -3.28 9.25 -43.50
C VAL A 757 -4.18 10.27 -42.81
N ILE A 758 -5.46 10.22 -43.12
CA ILE A 758 -6.49 10.99 -42.44
C ILE A 758 -7.09 10.19 -41.26
N PRO A 759 -7.76 10.83 -40.29
CA PRO A 759 -8.69 10.13 -39.41
C PRO A 759 -9.76 9.43 -40.25
N GLY A 760 -9.91 8.12 -40.05
CA GLY A 760 -10.66 7.25 -40.96
C GLY A 760 -11.94 6.67 -40.38
N PHE A 761 -12.18 6.72 -39.06
CA PHE A 761 -13.39 6.16 -38.42
C PHE A 761 -14.42 7.24 -38.04
N GLY A 762 -14.36 8.41 -38.68
CA GLY A 762 -15.32 9.50 -38.53
C GLY A 762 -14.74 10.78 -37.94
N GLY A 763 -13.43 10.86 -37.71
CA GLY A 763 -12.76 11.97 -37.03
C GLY A 763 -12.85 13.29 -37.79
N THR A 764 -12.81 13.27 -39.13
CA THR A 764 -13.01 14.49 -39.93
C THR A 764 -14.45 15.01 -39.86
N GLN A 765 -15.38 14.15 -39.43
CA GLN A 765 -16.81 14.44 -39.35
C GLN A 765 -17.26 14.84 -37.95
N MET A 766 -16.80 14.11 -36.92
CA MET A 766 -17.26 14.27 -35.54
C MET A 766 -16.57 15.44 -34.83
N LEU A 767 -15.25 15.59 -34.98
CA LEU A 767 -14.49 16.61 -34.25
C LEU A 767 -14.96 18.04 -34.60
N PRO A 768 -15.12 18.43 -35.89
CA PRO A 768 -15.60 19.77 -36.20
C PRO A 768 -17.08 19.97 -35.81
N ARG A 769 -17.91 18.92 -35.81
CA ARG A 769 -19.32 19.00 -35.35
C ARG A 769 -19.45 19.22 -33.85
N LEU A 770 -18.57 18.61 -33.05
CA LEU A 770 -18.51 18.85 -31.61
C LEU A 770 -18.13 20.32 -31.33
N ALA A 771 -17.13 20.85 -32.04
CA ALA A 771 -16.79 22.27 -31.98
C ALA A 771 -17.94 23.18 -32.42
N ALA A 772 -18.68 22.80 -33.48
CA ALA A 772 -19.86 23.53 -33.94
C ALA A 772 -21.02 23.50 -32.94
N ARG A 773 -21.26 22.37 -32.27
CA ARG A 773 -22.22 22.26 -31.15
C ARG A 773 -21.79 23.18 -30.01
N ARG A 774 -20.52 23.15 -29.62
CA ARG A 774 -19.96 24.01 -28.56
C ARG A 774 -20.20 25.49 -28.85
N ALA A 775 -20.00 25.92 -30.10
CA ALA A 775 -20.31 27.29 -30.52
C ALA A 775 -21.80 27.63 -30.39
N ARG A 776 -22.69 26.73 -30.85
CA ARG A 776 -24.16 26.92 -30.77
C ARG A 776 -24.70 26.96 -29.34
N THR A 777 -24.04 26.26 -28.41
CA THR A 777 -24.40 26.26 -26.98
C THR A 777 -23.66 27.35 -26.20
N GLY A 778 -23.11 28.37 -26.87
CA GLY A 778 -22.51 29.55 -26.23
C GLY A 778 -21.07 29.38 -25.74
N GLY A 779 -20.38 28.32 -26.15
CA GLY A 779 -19.02 27.99 -25.69
C GLY A 779 -17.86 28.67 -26.43
N GLY A 780 -18.16 29.50 -27.43
CA GLY A 780 -17.17 30.23 -28.22
C GLY A 780 -17.68 30.61 -29.61
N GLN A 781 -16.86 31.28 -30.41
CA GLN A 781 -17.21 31.64 -31.78
C GLN A 781 -17.05 30.43 -32.71
N MET A 782 -18.05 30.18 -33.57
CA MET A 782 -18.06 29.08 -34.54
C MET A 782 -16.77 29.01 -35.37
N PHE A 783 -16.34 30.15 -35.93
CA PHE A 783 -15.13 30.22 -36.75
C PHE A 783 -13.88 29.76 -35.98
N SER A 784 -13.64 30.32 -34.80
CA SER A 784 -12.46 30.02 -33.98
C SER A 784 -12.44 28.55 -33.51
N LEU A 785 -13.58 28.01 -33.07
CA LEU A 785 -13.65 26.63 -32.62
C LEU A 785 -13.48 25.63 -33.78
N LEU A 786 -13.96 25.96 -34.98
CA LEU A 786 -13.72 25.15 -36.17
C LEU A 786 -12.24 25.20 -36.60
N VAL A 787 -11.59 26.36 -36.53
CA VAL A 787 -10.14 26.48 -36.75
C VAL A 787 -9.37 25.60 -35.78
N ASP A 788 -9.69 25.66 -34.48
CA ASP A 788 -9.06 24.81 -33.46
C ASP A 788 -9.26 23.30 -33.72
N ALA A 789 -10.48 22.91 -34.10
CA ALA A 789 -10.80 21.52 -34.44
C ALA A 789 -9.99 21.02 -35.63
N LEU A 790 -9.92 21.81 -36.71
CA LEU A 790 -9.15 21.47 -37.90
C LEU A 790 -7.64 21.48 -37.64
N ALA A 791 -7.15 22.39 -36.79
CA ALA A 791 -5.76 22.40 -36.38
C ALA A 791 -5.37 21.10 -35.64
N ILE A 792 -6.26 20.53 -34.81
CA ILE A 792 -6.01 19.23 -34.16
C ILE A 792 -5.91 18.08 -35.20
N LEU A 793 -6.71 18.12 -36.27
CA LEU A 793 -6.61 17.13 -37.36
C LEU A 793 -5.31 17.26 -38.16
N LEU A 794 -4.84 18.49 -38.32
CA LEU A 794 -3.71 18.81 -39.18
C LEU A 794 -2.37 18.78 -38.44
N ASP A 795 -2.31 19.03 -37.15
CA ASP A 795 -1.02 19.18 -36.46
C ASP A 795 -0.49 17.88 -35.82
N GLY A 796 -1.32 16.83 -35.79
CA GLY A 796 -0.95 15.50 -35.31
C GLY A 796 -0.56 15.43 -33.83
N ARG A 797 -0.97 16.42 -33.02
CA ARG A 797 -0.62 16.52 -31.62
C ARG A 797 -1.77 16.17 -30.70
N ARG A 798 -1.38 15.83 -29.47
CA ARG A 798 -2.27 15.59 -28.34
C ARG A 798 -2.67 16.91 -27.67
N ARG A 799 -3.82 16.92 -27.01
CA ARG A 799 -4.34 18.02 -26.18
C ARG A 799 -4.79 17.47 -24.83
N SER A 800 -4.69 18.29 -23.79
CA SER A 800 -5.20 17.92 -22.47
C SER A 800 -6.73 17.83 -22.46
N ALA A 801 -7.26 17.13 -21.45
CA ALA A 801 -8.70 17.03 -21.20
C ALA A 801 -9.37 18.41 -21.10
N GLU A 802 -8.73 19.40 -20.47
CA GLU A 802 -9.26 20.76 -20.31
C GLU A 802 -9.37 21.48 -21.65
N ARG A 803 -8.38 21.31 -22.54
CA ARG A 803 -8.44 21.91 -23.88
C ARG A 803 -9.53 21.25 -24.73
N MET A 804 -9.74 19.95 -24.57
CA MET A 804 -10.83 19.23 -25.24
C MET A 804 -12.21 19.58 -24.66
N LEU A 805 -12.32 19.84 -23.36
CA LEU A 805 -13.51 20.38 -22.72
C LEU A 805 -13.88 21.76 -23.29
N ALA A 806 -12.89 22.65 -23.44
CA ALA A 806 -13.11 23.97 -24.02
C ALA A 806 -13.64 23.91 -25.47
N LEU A 807 -13.17 22.93 -26.25
CA LEU A 807 -13.61 22.67 -27.62
C LEU A 807 -14.98 21.94 -27.70
N GLY A 808 -15.46 21.36 -26.59
CA GLY A 808 -16.67 20.56 -26.53
C GLY A 808 -16.52 19.11 -27.00
N VAL A 809 -15.27 18.62 -27.10
CA VAL A 809 -14.96 17.22 -27.41
C VAL A 809 -15.11 16.33 -26.17
N VAL A 810 -14.91 16.90 -24.99
CA VAL A 810 -15.19 16.31 -23.69
C VAL A 810 -16.31 17.12 -23.04
N ASP A 811 -17.25 16.47 -22.37
CA ASP A 811 -18.36 17.15 -21.68
C ASP A 811 -18.01 17.46 -20.21
N GLU A 812 -17.23 16.59 -19.56
CA GLU A 812 -16.82 16.75 -18.16
C GLU A 812 -15.37 16.27 -17.93
N VAL A 813 -14.61 17.00 -17.10
CA VAL A 813 -13.29 16.56 -16.62
C VAL A 813 -13.40 16.17 -15.15
N ALA A 814 -13.26 14.87 -14.86
CA ALA A 814 -13.35 14.34 -13.51
C ALA A 814 -12.13 14.81 -12.67
N PRO A 815 -12.33 15.31 -11.43
CA PRO A 815 -11.23 15.75 -10.58
C PRO A 815 -10.21 14.67 -10.24
N ALA A 816 -10.66 13.42 -10.10
CA ALA A 816 -9.84 12.26 -9.76
C ALA A 816 -10.03 11.11 -10.76
N ASP A 817 -11.16 10.38 -10.69
CA ASP A 817 -11.39 9.16 -11.49
C ASP A 817 -12.56 9.32 -12.47
N ALA A 818 -12.24 9.23 -13.77
CA ALA A 818 -13.23 9.31 -14.86
C ALA A 818 -14.19 8.11 -14.87
N LEU A 819 -13.74 6.92 -14.48
CA LEU A 819 -14.58 5.72 -14.44
C LEU A 819 -15.65 5.84 -13.36
N ALA A 820 -15.27 6.18 -12.14
CA ALA A 820 -16.22 6.42 -11.05
C ALA A 820 -17.24 7.51 -11.40
N ALA A 821 -16.78 8.63 -11.98
CA ALA A 821 -17.66 9.72 -12.41
C ALA A 821 -18.66 9.27 -13.49
N ALA A 822 -18.20 8.54 -14.52
CA ALA A 822 -19.06 8.04 -15.59
C ALA A 822 -20.08 7.00 -15.11
N LEU A 823 -19.70 6.10 -14.19
CA LEU A 823 -20.64 5.14 -13.57
C LEU A 823 -21.73 5.86 -12.77
N GLY A 824 -21.36 6.89 -11.99
CA GLY A 824 -22.32 7.72 -11.26
C GLY A 824 -23.29 8.46 -12.17
N ILE A 825 -22.80 8.97 -13.31
CA ILE A 825 -23.65 9.55 -14.36
C ILE A 825 -24.57 8.48 -14.96
N GLY A 826 -24.05 7.29 -15.28
CA GLY A 826 -24.83 6.18 -15.81
C GLY A 826 -25.96 5.77 -14.87
N ARG A 827 -25.72 5.73 -13.57
CA ARG A 827 -26.76 5.50 -12.56
C ARG A 827 -27.84 6.57 -12.60
N ARG A 828 -27.46 7.86 -12.61
CA ARG A 828 -28.44 8.96 -12.68
C ARG A 828 -29.26 8.92 -13.96
N ILE A 829 -28.67 8.54 -15.09
CA ILE A 829 -29.41 8.36 -16.35
C ILE A 829 -30.40 7.22 -16.22
N ALA A 830 -29.97 6.05 -15.72
CA ALA A 830 -30.85 4.90 -15.55
C ALA A 830 -32.03 5.17 -14.61
N LEU A 831 -31.86 6.08 -13.64
CA LEU A 831 -32.92 6.52 -12.71
C LEU A 831 -33.75 7.72 -13.20
N GLY A 832 -33.42 8.31 -14.36
CA GLY A 832 -34.09 9.53 -14.86
C GLY A 832 -33.75 10.81 -14.08
N GLU A 833 -32.65 10.80 -13.33
CA GLU A 833 -32.17 11.92 -12.48
C GLU A 833 -31.12 12.79 -13.19
N PHE A 834 -30.65 12.39 -14.38
CA PHE A 834 -29.64 13.13 -15.13
C PHE A 834 -30.27 14.22 -16.01
N THR A 835 -29.77 15.45 -15.88
CA THR A 835 -30.30 16.63 -16.58
C THR A 835 -29.39 17.14 -17.71
N GLY A 836 -28.21 16.54 -17.89
CA GLY A 836 -27.27 16.92 -18.94
C GLY A 836 -27.74 16.52 -20.34
N ALA A 837 -27.22 17.20 -21.36
CA ALA A 837 -27.58 16.92 -22.75
C ALA A 837 -26.82 15.70 -23.29
N LEU A 838 -27.55 14.60 -23.50
CA LEU A 838 -27.06 13.39 -24.17
C LEU A 838 -27.10 13.58 -25.68
N TRP A 839 -25.94 13.51 -26.33
CA TRP A 839 -25.85 13.78 -27.77
C TRP A 839 -24.56 13.23 -28.40
N SER A 840 -24.71 12.69 -29.61
CA SER A 840 -23.61 12.28 -30.47
C SER A 840 -23.62 13.07 -31.80
N PRO A 841 -22.45 13.48 -32.32
CA PRO A 841 -22.37 14.16 -33.63
C PRO A 841 -22.85 13.28 -34.79
N LEU A 842 -22.89 11.96 -34.63
CA LEU A 842 -23.33 11.02 -35.66
C LEU A 842 -24.86 11.00 -35.83
N THR A 843 -25.63 11.49 -34.86
CA THR A 843 -27.09 11.57 -34.96
C THR A 843 -27.59 12.89 -35.56
N GLU A 844 -26.70 13.82 -35.90
CA GLU A 844 -27.05 15.10 -36.53
C GLU A 844 -27.11 14.95 -38.06
N ALA A 845 -28.31 14.72 -38.60
CA ALA A 845 -28.54 14.51 -40.03
C ALA A 845 -28.50 15.81 -40.87
N GLY A 846 -28.54 16.99 -40.23
CA GLY A 846 -28.59 18.28 -40.90
C GLY A 846 -27.28 18.71 -41.55
N THR A 847 -27.37 19.58 -42.56
CA THR A 847 -26.23 20.32 -43.09
C THR A 847 -25.93 21.53 -42.21
N LEU A 848 -24.67 21.94 -42.17
CA LEU A 848 -24.17 23.08 -41.41
C LEU A 848 -23.36 23.98 -42.33
N ALA A 849 -23.37 25.29 -42.05
CA ALA A 849 -22.47 26.21 -42.74
C ALA A 849 -21.01 25.86 -42.40
N PHE A 850 -20.19 25.70 -43.43
CA PHE A 850 -18.74 25.58 -43.28
C PHE A 850 -18.11 26.93 -43.63
N PRO A 851 -17.78 27.78 -42.65
CA PRO A 851 -17.13 29.06 -42.94
C PRO A 851 -15.77 28.82 -43.61
N ASN A 852 -15.22 29.83 -44.28
CA ASN A 852 -13.96 29.75 -45.03
C ASN A 852 -12.72 29.65 -44.10
N VAL A 853 -12.73 28.70 -43.18
CA VAL A 853 -11.68 28.42 -42.18
C VAL A 853 -10.37 28.02 -42.83
N GLU A 854 -10.40 27.53 -44.06
CA GLU A 854 -9.17 27.29 -44.82
C GLU A 854 -8.37 28.58 -45.03
N ARG A 855 -8.99 29.77 -44.97
CA ARG A 855 -8.28 31.05 -45.13
C ARG A 855 -7.61 31.55 -43.85
N ASP A 856 -7.85 30.89 -42.72
CA ASP A 856 -7.25 31.26 -41.45
C ASP A 856 -5.71 31.12 -41.51
N PRO A 857 -4.94 32.10 -40.98
CA PRO A 857 -3.47 32.05 -41.01
C PRO A 857 -2.86 30.78 -40.40
N GLU A 858 -3.47 30.23 -39.35
CA GLU A 858 -2.98 29.00 -38.71
C GLU A 858 -3.20 27.79 -39.60
N ILE A 859 -4.38 27.67 -40.21
CA ILE A 859 -4.68 26.57 -41.14
C ILE A 859 -3.78 26.65 -42.37
N GLN A 860 -3.61 27.84 -42.96
CA GLN A 860 -2.70 28.05 -44.09
C GLN A 860 -1.25 27.67 -43.75
N ARG A 861 -0.80 28.01 -42.54
CA ARG A 861 0.53 27.63 -42.05
C ARG A 861 0.69 26.13 -41.92
N LEU A 862 -0.30 25.43 -41.35
CA LEU A 862 -0.29 23.97 -41.21
C LEU A 862 -0.27 23.28 -42.58
N LEU A 863 -1.09 23.76 -43.52
CA LEU A 863 -1.10 23.26 -44.91
C LEU A 863 0.26 23.48 -45.58
N ALA A 864 0.83 24.69 -45.50
CA ALA A 864 2.13 25.00 -46.08
C ALA A 864 3.27 24.14 -45.51
N HIS A 865 3.19 23.76 -44.23
CA HIS A 865 4.12 22.78 -43.65
C HIS A 865 3.98 21.41 -44.33
N HIS A 866 2.75 20.93 -44.48
CA HIS A 866 2.46 19.63 -45.10
C HIS A 866 2.71 19.57 -46.59
N GLU A 867 2.87 20.69 -47.30
CA GLU A 867 3.40 20.68 -48.67
C GLU A 867 4.93 20.49 -48.70
N ARG A 868 5.64 20.91 -47.65
CA ARG A 868 7.11 20.83 -47.55
C ARG A 868 7.59 19.47 -47.07
N VAL A 869 6.76 18.75 -46.32
CA VAL A 869 6.95 17.34 -46.00
C VAL A 869 5.98 16.51 -46.83
N PRO A 870 6.20 15.23 -47.11
CA PRO A 870 5.25 14.46 -47.92
C PRO A 870 4.01 14.12 -47.07
N ARG A 871 3.11 15.09 -46.86
CA ARG A 871 1.80 14.99 -46.15
C ARG A 871 0.72 15.90 -46.76
N GLY A 872 0.97 16.54 -47.90
CA GLY A 872 0.05 17.53 -48.48
C GLY A 872 -1.29 16.92 -48.90
N ALA A 873 -1.27 15.71 -49.47
CA ALA A 873 -2.48 14.99 -49.86
C ALA A 873 -3.44 14.73 -48.68
N PRO A 874 -3.04 14.05 -47.58
CA PRO A 874 -3.93 13.85 -46.44
C PRO A 874 -4.35 15.18 -45.78
N ALA A 875 -3.48 16.19 -45.73
CA ALA A 875 -3.82 17.50 -45.15
C ALA A 875 -4.94 18.21 -45.92
N ARG A 876 -4.92 18.19 -47.26
CA ARG A 876 -6.00 18.76 -48.09
C ARG A 876 -7.28 17.94 -47.96
N ALA A 877 -7.17 16.61 -47.99
CA ALA A 877 -8.30 15.70 -47.84
C ALA A 877 -9.07 15.96 -46.54
N ILE A 878 -8.39 16.19 -45.41
CA ILE A 878 -9.03 16.53 -44.13
C ILE A 878 -9.98 17.73 -44.26
N LEU A 879 -9.55 18.82 -44.91
CA LEU A 879 -10.38 20.02 -45.07
C LEU A 879 -11.55 19.78 -46.02
N GLU A 880 -11.31 19.09 -47.13
CA GLU A 880 -12.33 18.77 -48.13
C GLU A 880 -13.42 17.87 -47.53
N LEU A 881 -13.03 16.84 -46.77
CA LEU A 881 -13.95 15.92 -46.11
C LEU A 881 -14.76 16.60 -44.99
N ALA A 882 -14.13 17.45 -44.19
CA ALA A 882 -14.85 18.24 -43.18
C ALA A 882 -15.89 19.16 -43.84
N ARG A 883 -15.52 19.85 -44.93
CA ARG A 883 -16.43 20.71 -45.70
C ARG A 883 -17.56 19.90 -46.34
N LEU A 884 -17.24 18.78 -46.98
CA LEU A 884 -18.22 17.89 -47.61
C LEU A 884 -19.24 17.42 -46.57
N GLY A 885 -18.75 16.94 -45.43
CA GLY A 885 -19.59 16.54 -44.31
C GLY A 885 -20.54 17.64 -43.85
N PHE A 886 -20.04 18.85 -43.67
CA PHE A 886 -20.88 19.98 -43.23
C PHE A 886 -21.93 20.35 -44.28
N THR A 887 -21.52 20.44 -45.54
CA THR A 887 -22.37 20.98 -46.61
C THR A 887 -23.31 19.96 -47.26
N GLN A 888 -22.98 18.66 -47.19
CA GLN A 888 -23.76 17.56 -47.76
C GLN A 888 -24.25 16.54 -46.73
N GLY A 889 -23.98 16.76 -45.44
CA GLY A 889 -24.45 15.91 -44.34
C GLY A 889 -23.41 14.86 -43.90
N VAL A 890 -23.57 14.38 -42.66
CA VAL A 890 -22.59 13.49 -41.99
C VAL A 890 -22.41 12.18 -42.75
N THR A 891 -23.49 11.59 -43.27
CA THR A 891 -23.46 10.33 -44.01
C THR A 891 -22.63 10.43 -45.29
N ALA A 892 -22.79 11.52 -46.05
CA ALA A 892 -22.00 11.74 -47.27
C ALA A 892 -20.51 11.95 -46.93
N GLY A 893 -20.23 12.70 -45.86
CA GLY A 893 -18.87 12.90 -45.35
C GLY A 893 -18.19 11.60 -44.92
N LEU A 894 -18.86 10.76 -44.12
CA LEU A 894 -18.33 9.47 -43.66
C LEU A 894 -18.02 8.52 -44.83
N ALA A 895 -18.93 8.41 -45.80
CA ALA A 895 -18.72 7.56 -46.97
C ALA A 895 -17.53 8.02 -47.83
N ALA A 896 -17.33 9.34 -47.97
CA ALA A 896 -16.16 9.88 -48.66
C ALA A 896 -14.87 9.71 -47.84
N GLU A 897 -14.94 9.87 -46.51
CA GLU A 897 -13.82 9.68 -45.59
C GLU A 897 -13.31 8.23 -45.66
N ALA A 898 -14.19 7.22 -45.63
CA ALA A 898 -13.80 5.82 -45.72
C ALA A 898 -13.08 5.50 -47.06
N ARG A 899 -13.61 6.00 -48.18
CA ARG A 899 -12.96 5.86 -49.51
C ARG A 899 -11.57 6.49 -49.55
N GLU A 900 -11.47 7.74 -49.07
CA GLU A 900 -10.23 8.50 -49.12
C GLU A 900 -9.19 7.95 -48.14
N PHE A 901 -9.62 7.48 -46.96
CA PHE A 901 -8.77 6.77 -46.02
C PHE A 901 -8.20 5.49 -46.64
N GLY A 902 -9.04 4.67 -47.28
CA GLY A 902 -8.59 3.47 -47.97
C GLY A 902 -7.59 3.76 -49.09
N ARG A 903 -7.86 4.79 -49.89
CA ARG A 903 -6.96 5.27 -50.95
C ARG A 903 -5.60 5.70 -50.41
N LEU A 904 -5.58 6.49 -49.33
CA LEU A 904 -4.35 7.02 -48.74
C LEU A 904 -3.54 5.93 -48.03
N VAL A 905 -4.17 5.05 -47.25
CA VAL A 905 -3.48 3.95 -46.55
C VAL A 905 -2.79 3.00 -47.54
N ALA A 906 -3.47 2.69 -48.64
CA ALA A 906 -2.95 1.75 -49.64
C ALA A 906 -1.98 2.37 -50.66
N SER A 907 -1.79 3.69 -50.66
CA SER A 907 -0.82 4.36 -51.53
C SER A 907 0.62 4.06 -51.11
N ASP A 908 1.58 4.25 -52.02
CA ASP A 908 3.00 4.05 -51.72
C ASP A 908 3.48 5.00 -50.61
N GLU A 909 3.03 6.25 -50.62
CA GLU A 909 3.34 7.23 -49.56
C GLU A 909 2.67 6.89 -48.23
N GLY A 910 1.43 6.39 -48.24
CA GLY A 910 0.73 5.91 -47.04
C GLY A 910 1.45 4.74 -46.40
N ARG A 911 1.82 3.74 -47.20
CA ARG A 911 2.61 2.58 -46.74
C ARG A 911 3.97 3.01 -46.18
N ALA A 912 4.66 3.92 -46.87
CA ALA A 912 5.90 4.49 -46.37
C ALA A 912 5.70 5.27 -45.06
N GLY A 913 4.60 6.01 -44.93
CA GLY A 913 4.24 6.72 -43.70
C GLY A 913 4.02 5.80 -42.51
N LEU A 914 3.26 4.72 -42.71
CA LEU A 914 3.03 3.66 -41.72
C LEU A 914 4.34 2.97 -41.32
N ASP A 915 5.18 2.61 -42.29
CA ASP A 915 6.49 1.99 -42.04
C ASP A 915 7.41 2.90 -41.23
N ARG A 916 7.43 4.20 -41.55
CA ARG A 916 8.20 5.18 -40.78
C ARG A 916 7.70 5.33 -39.35
N PHE A 917 6.39 5.30 -39.13
CA PHE A 917 5.82 5.37 -37.78
C PHE A 917 6.19 4.13 -36.96
N LEU A 918 6.03 2.94 -37.54
CA LEU A 918 6.45 1.68 -36.89
C LEU A 918 7.95 1.68 -36.59
N ALA A 919 8.77 2.31 -37.45
CA ALA A 919 10.20 2.51 -37.24
C ALA A 919 10.56 3.70 -36.32
N ARG A 920 9.58 4.42 -35.75
CA ARG A 920 9.76 5.64 -34.93
C ARG A 920 10.56 6.74 -35.64
N ARG A 921 10.33 6.91 -36.94
CA ARG A 921 10.99 7.86 -37.85
C ARG A 921 9.99 8.73 -38.62
N SER A 922 8.83 9.01 -38.03
CA SER A 922 7.81 9.90 -38.62
C SER A 922 8.39 11.27 -38.98
N TRP A 923 7.84 11.91 -40.02
CA TRP A 923 8.27 13.24 -40.43
C TRP A 923 7.99 14.30 -39.34
N PRO A 924 8.77 15.40 -39.31
CA PRO A 924 8.56 16.48 -38.35
C PRO A 924 7.14 17.03 -38.37
N LEU A 925 6.62 17.33 -37.18
CA LEU A 925 5.35 18.03 -37.01
C LEU A 925 5.50 19.53 -37.34
N PRO A 926 4.42 20.23 -37.70
CA PRO A 926 4.44 21.69 -37.87
C PRO A 926 4.99 22.38 -36.61
N MET A 927 5.75 23.47 -36.67
CA MET A 927 6.23 24.14 -35.43
C MET A 927 5.07 24.72 -34.58
N ARG A 928 5.24 24.85 -33.25
CA ARG A 928 4.23 25.51 -32.38
C ARG A 928 4.27 27.03 -32.57
N HIS A 929 3.17 27.68 -32.26
CA HIS A 929 3.05 29.13 -32.35
C HIS A 929 3.90 29.86 -31.28
N ASP A 930 4.24 29.19 -30.18
CA ASP A 930 5.02 29.74 -29.05
C ASP A 930 6.55 29.61 -29.20
N ASP A 931 7.04 28.95 -30.26
CA ASP A 931 8.47 28.71 -30.50
C ASP A 931 9.08 29.73 -31.50
N ARG A 932 8.65 31.00 -31.45
CA ARG A 932 9.28 32.11 -32.21
C ARG A 932 9.95 33.13 -31.31
#